data_AF-A0A2H0L558-F1
#
_entry.id   AF-A0A2H0L558-F1
#
_cell.length_a   1.000
_cell.length_b   1.000
_cell.length_c   1.000
_cell.angle_alpha   90.00
_cell.angle_beta   90.00
_cell.angle_gamma   90.00
#
_symmetry.space_group_name_H-M   'P 1'
#
loop_
_entity.id
_entity.type
_entity.pdbx_description
1 polymer ?
#
loop_
_entity_poly.entity_id
_entity_poly.type
_entity_poly.pdbx_seq_one_letter_code
_entity_poly.pdbx_strand_id
1 'polypeptide(L)'
;SCDGSANPGCQATSQICSTDDYCDADSCACKPKGSLGDSCDTDTTNATCDADNNLCSEYLSCSADSCTCVGQPVITGLSPVGGFCTEDLNKSCVTDDDCAEVCDLTTPNGATDNFVTILGKNFGEYSATSSKVVFSGADHTLLTSVDGRQPNSLNIACINTWRDNQIVIAIPSGADYGPLAVVNQDGQSDTTNNDYGPALEDFQKNNITRPGLCYLNPQAGVLSSQVAYQGINLYSSEAYFGNYQTNVAALDSQFINSAGLTGTSTIPNIKSGNSGSFVQNISNGQPEKSNYLLFTKQSEPGSGPFISSFYPTAGVAGQYVTIRGKGFGGARGLNHVYFGSLEAAYDFPDVCLNSVWKDDQIIVKVPTGLSNGYQAIQVKIGITTIDTQELNPNTFQTDDSLALKSSLCKIDPERGPPATPVTLWGEYFGGVNSEGLVKFNLEKIATGTIKRSGQADMIETAVPVGAVSGPVKVVNNSTSGNELNFNVGQCKVDADCGDQVCCPVNTYKEGRCVNTITDCISDIPTSVFEWKFSTGFGTCVGPNCDDPCRDFTTAEECSQQTACCFDSKATDDLTDDSCRSGSAISSGADQGYCAYYNCDAVNITQCATSTPLKIGSYFGQADCITECVKDDPCSSLTSVATCRQNSRCCFDANKTIDAADDVCSLGDAISSGADQGYCAYYDCDAVDTTLCATSTPIKVGTYSSISSCDRSCWTPPSGAGLSCAGATVSSTCDTTVCNYLGLSCLTSDGSFNATGPDCGTCCCQPGTIDELTGWKCLADKGNCDGVNRGLFCGCSSDDECGAKETTGCGVDTCCTARPEITATNPPHLADKVCRNAVIQATFNEAMSAASFDNNVLLLEERNYGNGVCPAGSFVAQANSVVDILEQKNKNWLAKLWDNLFVLVTGWGERWNTRALAGVPDPNKLYCSVAGTVSVENKTNSAILS
;
A
#
# COMPACT_ATOMS: atom_id res chain seq x y z
N SER A 1 -10.03 -0.10 -39.37
CA SER A 1 -11.07 0.62 -40.13
C SER A 1 -11.81 1.50 -39.15
N CYS A 2 -12.07 2.75 -39.51
CA CYS A 2 -12.75 3.75 -38.67
C CYS A 2 -14.23 3.93 -39.06
N ASP A 3 -14.85 2.83 -39.49
CA ASP A 3 -16.28 2.74 -39.79
C ASP A 3 -17.00 1.97 -38.66
N GLY A 4 -17.92 2.64 -37.99
CA GLY A 4 -18.74 2.04 -36.93
C GLY A 4 -20.03 1.38 -37.44
N SER A 5 -20.29 1.39 -38.75
CA SER A 5 -21.55 0.96 -39.34
C SER A 5 -21.45 -0.40 -40.03
N ALA A 6 -22.57 -1.13 -40.07
CA ALA A 6 -22.70 -2.37 -40.84
C ALA A 6 -23.19 -2.13 -42.29
N ASN A 7 -23.24 -0.87 -42.74
CA ASN A 7 -23.79 -0.49 -44.04
C ASN A 7 -22.70 -0.46 -45.14
N PRO A 8 -23.07 -0.66 -46.41
CA PRO A 8 -22.12 -0.53 -47.52
C PRO A 8 -21.79 0.94 -47.79
N GLY A 9 -20.53 1.32 -47.56
CA GLY A 9 -19.97 2.66 -47.80
C GLY A 9 -19.28 3.22 -46.55
N CYS A 10 -18.13 3.90 -46.71
CA CYS A 10 -17.35 4.39 -45.58
C CYS A 10 -18.12 5.46 -44.77
N GLN A 11 -18.51 5.14 -43.53
CA GLN A 11 -19.02 6.14 -42.59
C GLN A 11 -17.90 6.60 -41.66
N ALA A 12 -17.06 7.51 -42.18
CA ALA A 12 -15.87 7.98 -41.50
C ALA A 12 -16.19 8.60 -40.13
N THR A 13 -15.68 8.00 -39.06
CA THR A 13 -15.89 8.47 -37.68
C THR A 13 -14.53 8.69 -37.01
N SER A 14 -14.01 9.92 -37.03
CA SER A 14 -12.69 10.24 -36.49
C SER A 14 -12.54 9.96 -34.99
N GLN A 15 -13.64 9.87 -34.23
CA GLN A 15 -13.61 9.49 -32.80
C GLN A 15 -13.17 8.03 -32.56
N ILE A 16 -13.18 7.19 -33.60
CA ILE A 16 -12.66 5.80 -33.54
C ILE A 16 -11.12 5.80 -33.65
N CYS A 17 -10.55 6.84 -34.24
CA CYS A 17 -9.12 6.97 -34.44
C CYS A 17 -8.43 7.53 -33.18
N SER A 18 -7.10 7.42 -33.13
CA SER A 18 -6.32 8.04 -32.06
C SER A 18 -6.49 9.57 -32.11
N THR A 19 -6.20 10.27 -31.01
CA THR A 19 -6.37 11.73 -30.90
C THR A 19 -5.58 12.52 -31.96
N ASP A 20 -4.47 11.97 -32.42
CA ASP A 20 -3.57 12.56 -33.43
C ASP A 20 -3.90 12.08 -34.87
N ASP A 21 -4.95 11.27 -35.04
CA ASP A 21 -5.39 10.76 -36.33
C ASP A 21 -6.80 11.29 -36.70
N TYR A 22 -7.11 11.28 -37.99
CA TYR A 22 -8.46 11.49 -38.52
C TYR A 22 -8.91 10.28 -39.34
N CYS A 23 -10.22 10.09 -39.50
CA CYS A 23 -10.75 9.05 -40.36
C CYS A 23 -10.83 9.55 -41.80
N ASP A 24 -10.06 8.93 -42.69
CA ASP A 24 -10.04 9.26 -44.11
C ASP A 24 -11.31 8.74 -44.81
N ALA A 25 -12.06 9.64 -45.44
CA ALA A 25 -13.36 9.31 -46.04
C ALA A 25 -13.25 8.34 -47.24
N ASP A 26 -12.12 8.34 -47.94
CA ASP A 26 -11.91 7.51 -49.13
C ASP A 26 -11.43 6.09 -48.78
N SER A 27 -10.46 5.98 -47.87
CA SER A 27 -9.84 4.70 -47.49
C SER A 27 -10.46 4.06 -46.25
N CYS A 28 -11.26 4.80 -45.49
CA CYS A 28 -11.88 4.33 -44.25
C CYS A 28 -10.87 3.84 -43.19
N ALA A 29 -9.68 4.43 -43.23
CA ALA A 29 -8.56 4.17 -42.34
C ALA A 29 -8.21 5.42 -41.55
N CYS A 30 -7.73 5.22 -40.33
CA CYS A 30 -7.16 6.31 -39.54
C CYS A 30 -5.85 6.75 -40.20
N LYS A 31 -5.74 8.04 -40.51
CA LYS A 31 -4.54 8.68 -41.04
C LYS A 31 -4.06 9.74 -40.03
N PRO A 32 -2.74 9.98 -39.91
CA PRO A 32 -2.22 11.05 -39.08
C PRO A 32 -2.74 12.41 -39.53
N LYS A 33 -3.08 13.27 -38.58
CA LYS A 33 -3.36 14.68 -38.84
C LYS A 33 -2.10 15.39 -39.35
N GLY A 34 -2.29 16.41 -40.18
CA GLY A 34 -1.24 17.24 -40.75
C GLY A 34 -0.54 18.09 -39.70
N SER A 35 0.78 18.21 -39.85
CA SER A 35 1.65 19.08 -39.07
C SER A 35 1.64 20.51 -39.63
N LEU A 36 2.38 21.43 -39.00
CA LEU A 36 2.50 22.81 -39.45
C LEU A 36 2.95 22.89 -40.92
N GLY A 37 2.14 23.53 -41.76
CA GLY A 37 2.37 23.68 -43.20
C GLY A 37 1.76 22.57 -44.07
N ASP A 38 1.28 21.47 -43.50
CA ASP A 38 0.62 20.40 -44.27
C ASP A 38 -0.74 20.84 -44.80
N SER A 39 -1.17 20.23 -45.91
CA SER A 39 -2.47 20.52 -46.50
C SER A 39 -3.61 20.03 -45.61
N CYS A 40 -4.63 20.86 -45.46
CA CYS A 40 -5.87 20.57 -44.74
C CYS A 40 -7.10 20.79 -45.63
N ASP A 41 -6.92 20.59 -46.94
CA ASP A 41 -7.96 20.66 -47.96
C ASP A 41 -8.67 19.30 -48.07
N THR A 42 -9.97 19.27 -47.80
CA THR A 42 -10.77 18.04 -47.87
C THR A 42 -11.15 17.66 -49.31
N ASP A 43 -11.08 18.59 -50.27
CA ASP A 43 -11.36 18.32 -51.69
C ASP A 43 -10.29 18.92 -52.60
N THR A 44 -9.20 18.16 -52.76
CA THR A 44 -8.10 18.52 -53.68
C THR A 44 -8.48 18.55 -55.17
N THR A 45 -9.71 18.18 -55.54
CA THR A 45 -10.19 18.18 -56.93
C THR A 45 -10.79 19.52 -57.36
N ASN A 46 -11.11 20.39 -56.41
CA ASN A 46 -11.57 21.75 -56.65
C ASN A 46 -10.41 22.76 -56.49
N ALA A 47 -10.49 23.89 -57.17
CA ALA A 47 -9.49 24.95 -57.09
C ALA A 47 -9.71 25.91 -55.90
N THR A 48 -10.77 25.71 -55.12
CA THR A 48 -11.11 26.51 -53.94
C THR A 48 -10.88 25.71 -52.68
N CYS A 49 -10.34 26.37 -51.65
CA CYS A 49 -10.02 25.77 -50.35
C CYS A 49 -11.25 25.22 -49.62
N ASP A 50 -11.34 23.91 -49.42
CA ASP A 50 -12.29 23.30 -48.48
C ASP A 50 -11.57 22.96 -47.16
N ALA A 51 -11.29 24.02 -46.40
CA ALA A 51 -10.53 23.99 -45.16
C ALA A 51 -11.23 23.18 -44.05
N ASP A 52 -10.54 22.18 -43.50
CA ASP A 52 -11.01 21.38 -42.35
C ASP A 52 -9.97 21.34 -41.22
N ASN A 53 -10.36 21.86 -40.07
CA ASN A 53 -9.53 21.84 -38.86
C ASN A 53 -9.28 20.42 -38.34
N ASN A 54 -10.14 19.45 -38.64
CA ASN A 54 -9.96 18.06 -38.20
C ASN A 54 -8.78 17.37 -38.88
N LEU A 55 -8.32 17.91 -40.02
CA LEU A 55 -7.12 17.47 -40.71
C LEU A 55 -5.84 18.01 -40.07
N CYS A 56 -5.93 18.98 -39.16
CA CYS A 56 -4.77 19.59 -38.52
C CYS A 56 -4.52 19.04 -37.12
N SER A 57 -3.24 18.87 -36.78
CA SER A 57 -2.79 18.42 -35.47
C SER A 57 -3.17 19.41 -34.35
N GLU A 58 -3.06 18.97 -33.10
CA GLU A 58 -3.39 19.80 -31.93
C GLU A 58 -2.68 21.17 -31.98
N TYR A 59 -3.40 22.22 -31.57
CA TYR A 59 -2.98 23.63 -31.60
C TYR A 59 -2.77 24.24 -33.01
N LEU A 60 -3.13 23.52 -34.07
CA LEU A 60 -3.18 24.05 -35.43
C LEU A 60 -4.62 24.23 -35.90
N SER A 61 -4.79 25.16 -36.84
CA SER A 61 -6.05 25.40 -37.54
C SER A 61 -5.81 25.45 -39.04
N CYS A 62 -6.79 25.06 -39.83
CA CYS A 62 -6.68 25.13 -41.27
C CYS A 62 -6.90 26.57 -41.74
N SER A 63 -5.90 27.13 -42.42
CA SER A 63 -6.00 28.45 -43.05
C SER A 63 -6.93 28.40 -44.25
N ALA A 64 -8.00 29.19 -44.23
CA ALA A 64 -8.93 29.31 -45.36
C ALA A 64 -8.30 29.93 -46.62
N ASP A 65 -7.17 30.63 -46.47
CA ASP A 65 -6.48 31.30 -47.57
C ASP A 65 -5.41 30.41 -48.22
N SER A 66 -4.67 29.65 -47.42
CA SER A 66 -3.53 28.83 -47.88
C SER A 66 -3.82 27.33 -47.93
N CYS A 67 -4.94 26.86 -47.37
CA CYS A 67 -5.29 25.45 -47.19
C CYS A 67 -4.22 24.63 -46.49
N THR A 68 -3.48 25.27 -45.60
CA THR A 68 -2.44 24.62 -44.81
C THR A 68 -2.72 24.77 -43.33
N CYS A 69 -2.28 23.79 -42.55
CA CYS A 69 -2.33 23.86 -41.11
C CYS A 69 -1.38 24.95 -40.61
N VAL A 70 -1.92 25.94 -39.91
CA VAL A 70 -1.19 27.09 -39.37
C VAL A 70 -1.47 27.22 -37.87
N GLY A 71 -0.45 27.67 -37.14
CA GLY A 71 -0.51 27.92 -35.70
C GLY A 71 0.85 28.34 -35.18
N GLN A 72 0.87 28.92 -33.99
CA GLN A 72 2.12 29.31 -33.32
C GLN A 72 2.71 28.11 -32.56
N PRO A 73 4.02 28.11 -32.26
CA PRO A 73 4.65 27.06 -31.45
C PRO A 73 3.94 26.91 -30.10
N VAL A 74 4.00 25.72 -29.49
CA VAL A 74 3.45 25.46 -28.15
C VAL A 74 4.49 24.72 -27.33
N ILE A 75 4.86 25.26 -26.18
CA ILE A 75 5.71 24.62 -25.19
C ILE A 75 4.80 23.80 -24.27
N THR A 76 5.04 22.49 -24.21
CA THR A 76 4.23 21.59 -23.38
C THR A 76 4.98 21.05 -22.16
N GLY A 77 6.30 21.27 -22.09
CA GLY A 77 7.09 20.86 -20.94
C GLY A 77 8.56 21.22 -21.06
N LEU A 78 9.23 21.22 -19.91
CA LEU A 78 10.67 21.44 -19.79
C LEU A 78 11.33 20.25 -19.07
N SER A 79 12.62 20.07 -19.33
CA SER A 79 13.45 19.08 -18.64
C SER A 79 14.91 19.54 -18.62
N PRO A 80 15.67 19.35 -17.52
CA PRO A 80 15.27 18.66 -16.30
C PRO A 80 14.34 19.50 -15.42
N VAL A 81 13.59 18.80 -14.56
CA VAL A 81 12.73 19.38 -13.52
C VAL A 81 13.10 18.79 -12.16
N GLY A 82 12.97 19.60 -11.12
CA GLY A 82 13.27 19.22 -9.73
C GLY A 82 14.72 18.83 -9.46
N GLY A 83 14.91 18.07 -8.40
CA GLY A 83 16.21 17.62 -7.91
C GLY A 83 17.00 18.73 -7.23
N PHE A 84 16.32 19.64 -6.53
CA PHE A 84 16.94 20.67 -5.70
C PHE A 84 16.05 21.02 -4.49
N CYS A 85 16.65 21.49 -3.41
CA CYS A 85 15.93 21.86 -2.21
C CYS A 85 15.27 23.24 -2.32
N THR A 86 14.04 23.39 -1.85
CA THR A 86 13.30 24.67 -1.93
C THR A 86 13.98 25.77 -1.13
N GLU A 87 14.68 25.43 -0.05
CA GLU A 87 15.42 26.41 0.77
C GLU A 87 16.78 26.83 0.18
N ASP A 88 17.36 26.00 -0.70
CA ASP A 88 18.63 26.28 -1.37
C ASP A 88 18.63 25.64 -2.76
N LEU A 89 18.38 26.48 -3.77
CA LEU A 89 18.32 26.09 -5.17
C LEU A 89 19.61 25.40 -5.69
N ASN A 90 20.74 25.57 -5.00
CA ASN A 90 22.03 24.99 -5.38
C ASN A 90 22.31 23.64 -4.72
N LYS A 91 21.44 23.22 -3.80
CA LYS A 91 21.56 21.96 -3.08
C LYS A 91 20.70 20.91 -3.76
N SER A 92 21.34 19.85 -4.23
CA SER A 92 20.67 18.72 -4.85
C SER A 92 19.93 17.85 -3.82
N CYS A 93 18.86 17.22 -4.26
CA CYS A 93 18.06 16.30 -3.46
C CYS A 93 17.39 15.23 -4.33
N VAL A 94 17.03 14.13 -3.70
CA VAL A 94 16.19 13.07 -4.26
C VAL A 94 14.88 12.97 -3.48
N THR A 95 14.96 13.21 -2.18
CA THR A 95 13.86 13.13 -1.21
C THR A 95 13.93 14.31 -0.24
N ASP A 96 12.86 14.54 0.51
CA ASP A 96 12.79 15.62 1.49
C ASP A 96 13.86 15.48 2.59
N ASP A 97 14.34 14.26 2.87
CA ASP A 97 15.42 13.99 3.82
C ASP A 97 16.76 14.62 3.43
N ASP A 98 16.95 14.90 2.14
CA ASP A 98 18.15 15.58 1.65
C ASP A 98 18.09 17.10 1.91
N CYS A 99 16.91 17.63 2.25
CA CYS A 99 16.61 19.05 2.40
C CYS A 99 16.33 19.45 3.85
N ALA A 100 16.41 20.75 4.14
CA ALA A 100 15.93 21.30 5.40
C ALA A 100 14.42 21.57 5.36
N GLU A 101 13.87 21.83 4.16
CA GLU A 101 12.44 21.94 3.93
C GLU A 101 11.94 20.81 3.02
N VAL A 102 11.75 21.07 1.72
CA VAL A 102 11.16 20.13 0.76
C VAL A 102 12.09 19.98 -0.43
N CYS A 103 12.17 18.77 -0.97
CA CYS A 103 12.82 18.52 -2.24
C CYS A 103 11.86 18.85 -3.39
N ASP A 104 12.19 19.84 -4.19
CA ASP A 104 11.41 20.16 -5.39
C ASP A 104 11.64 19.07 -6.45
N LEU A 105 10.56 18.48 -6.96
CA LEU A 105 10.60 17.43 -7.98
C LEU A 105 10.01 17.85 -9.34
N THR A 106 9.54 19.10 -9.47
CA THR A 106 8.65 19.53 -10.57
C THR A 106 9.09 20.79 -11.28
N THR A 107 9.92 21.63 -10.66
CA THR A 107 10.29 22.94 -11.18
C THR A 107 11.48 22.87 -12.13
N PRO A 108 11.39 23.42 -13.35
CA PRO A 108 12.49 23.40 -14.31
C PRO A 108 13.68 24.21 -13.80
N ASN A 109 14.89 23.66 -13.89
CA ASN A 109 16.08 24.31 -13.35
C ASN A 109 17.37 23.93 -14.07
N GLY A 110 18.43 24.70 -13.83
CA GLY A 110 19.78 24.27 -14.18
C GLY A 110 20.87 25.33 -14.08
N ALA A 111 22.11 24.85 -14.06
CA ALA A 111 23.31 25.66 -14.10
C ALA A 111 23.69 26.12 -15.51
N THR A 112 24.61 27.08 -15.58
CA THR A 112 25.20 27.50 -16.87
C THR A 112 25.80 26.29 -17.57
N ASP A 113 25.61 26.22 -18.88
CA ASP A 113 26.04 25.13 -19.76
C ASP A 113 25.29 23.80 -19.58
N ASN A 114 24.45 23.62 -18.56
CA ASN A 114 23.50 22.49 -18.55
C ASN A 114 22.59 22.56 -19.77
N PHE A 115 22.18 21.38 -20.26
CA PHE A 115 21.19 21.30 -21.34
C PHE A 115 19.78 21.27 -20.77
N VAL A 116 18.90 22.01 -21.44
CA VAL A 116 17.45 21.98 -21.23
C VAL A 116 16.82 21.41 -22.50
N THR A 117 15.91 20.46 -22.32
CA THR A 117 15.01 20.01 -23.38
C THR A 117 13.66 20.68 -23.22
N ILE A 118 13.22 21.32 -24.27
CA ILE A 118 11.91 21.94 -24.43
C ILE A 118 11.08 20.98 -25.26
N LEU A 119 10.02 20.46 -24.66
CA LEU A 119 9.03 19.61 -25.31
C LEU A 119 7.88 20.49 -25.78
N GLY A 120 7.33 20.18 -26.94
CA GLY A 120 6.24 20.97 -27.48
C GLY A 120 5.69 20.46 -28.79
N LYS A 121 4.96 21.32 -29.47
CA LYS A 121 4.38 21.09 -30.79
C LYS A 121 4.60 22.32 -31.67
N ASN A 122 4.66 22.12 -32.99
CA ASN A 122 4.64 23.19 -33.98
C ASN A 122 5.84 24.16 -33.88
N PHE A 123 7.01 23.70 -33.40
CA PHE A 123 8.23 24.52 -33.39
C PHE A 123 8.77 24.79 -34.79
N GLY A 124 8.36 24.01 -35.78
CA GLY A 124 8.78 24.11 -37.17
C GLY A 124 10.25 23.79 -37.38
N GLU A 125 10.69 24.00 -38.62
CA GLU A 125 12.08 23.85 -39.02
C GLU A 125 12.96 24.96 -38.41
N TYR A 126 14.22 24.61 -38.15
CA TYR A 126 15.18 25.56 -37.60
C TYR A 126 15.70 26.52 -38.67
N SER A 127 15.63 27.81 -38.37
CA SER A 127 16.25 28.88 -39.15
C SER A 127 17.29 29.60 -38.31
N ALA A 128 18.55 29.60 -38.76
CA ALA A 128 19.64 30.27 -38.05
C ALA A 128 19.48 31.80 -37.93
N THR A 129 18.56 32.41 -38.70
CA THR A 129 18.32 33.86 -38.65
C THR A 129 17.16 34.26 -37.75
N SER A 130 16.22 33.36 -37.48
CA SER A 130 14.97 33.68 -36.78
C SER A 130 14.66 32.74 -35.61
N SER A 131 14.94 31.45 -35.73
CA SER A 131 14.68 30.49 -34.67
C SER A 131 15.61 30.70 -33.48
N LYS A 132 15.05 30.83 -32.29
CA LYS A 132 15.82 30.97 -31.05
C LYS A 132 15.02 30.52 -29.84
N VAL A 133 15.75 30.08 -28.83
CA VAL A 133 15.24 29.97 -27.46
C VAL A 133 15.79 31.14 -26.68
N VAL A 134 14.95 31.80 -25.91
CA VAL A 134 15.36 32.91 -25.04
C VAL A 134 15.02 32.62 -23.59
N PHE A 135 15.92 33.00 -22.70
CA PHE A 135 15.77 32.93 -21.25
C PHE A 135 15.54 34.32 -20.68
N SER A 136 14.83 34.43 -19.56
CA SER A 136 14.78 35.67 -18.78
C SER A 136 16.17 36.18 -18.41
N GLY A 137 16.32 37.50 -18.43
CA GLY A 137 17.54 38.18 -17.99
C GLY A 137 17.45 38.70 -16.57
N ALA A 138 18.29 39.67 -16.23
CA ALA A 138 18.48 40.18 -14.87
C ALA A 138 17.24 40.85 -14.24
N ASP A 139 16.22 41.20 -15.03
CA ASP A 139 14.93 41.69 -14.51
C ASP A 139 13.88 40.57 -14.33
N HIS A 140 14.28 39.31 -14.53
CA HIS A 140 13.45 38.11 -14.47
C HIS A 140 12.34 38.06 -15.52
N THR A 141 12.44 38.91 -16.55
CA THR A 141 11.49 38.96 -17.65
C THR A 141 12.15 38.72 -19.00
N LEU A 142 11.32 38.48 -20.00
CA LEU A 142 11.75 38.43 -21.41
C LEU A 142 12.04 39.81 -22.01
N LEU A 143 11.94 40.91 -21.26
CA LEU A 143 12.33 42.24 -21.72
C LEU A 143 13.86 42.42 -21.71
N THR A 144 14.55 41.79 -20.76
CA THR A 144 16.03 41.71 -20.74
C THR A 144 16.56 40.34 -21.16
N SER A 145 15.84 39.67 -22.06
CA SER A 145 16.12 38.28 -22.44
C SER A 145 17.55 38.02 -22.93
N VAL A 146 18.05 36.81 -22.68
CA VAL A 146 19.32 36.31 -23.19
C VAL A 146 19.09 35.11 -24.11
N ASP A 147 19.68 35.13 -25.29
CA ASP A 147 19.59 34.03 -26.25
C ASP A 147 20.28 32.77 -25.69
N GLY A 148 19.61 31.63 -25.84
CA GLY A 148 20.13 30.33 -25.47
C GLY A 148 21.43 29.98 -26.21
N ARG A 149 22.34 29.30 -25.52
CA ARG A 149 23.62 28.89 -26.10
C ARG A 149 23.44 27.64 -26.95
N GLN A 150 23.97 27.65 -28.17
CA GLN A 150 23.91 26.49 -29.07
C GLN A 150 24.71 25.30 -28.51
N PRO A 151 24.12 24.10 -28.37
CA PRO A 151 24.78 22.92 -27.80
C PRO A 151 26.07 22.50 -28.53
N ASN A 152 26.14 22.74 -29.85
CA ASN A 152 27.33 22.43 -30.66
C ASN A 152 28.62 23.16 -30.21
N SER A 153 28.48 24.26 -29.47
CA SER A 153 29.61 25.01 -28.90
C SER A 153 30.20 24.36 -27.65
N LEU A 154 29.49 23.38 -27.07
CA LEU A 154 29.90 22.61 -25.89
C LEU A 154 30.29 21.17 -26.28
N ASN A 155 29.61 20.58 -27.26
CA ASN A 155 30.01 19.34 -27.90
C ASN A 155 29.66 19.39 -29.39
N ILE A 156 30.68 19.31 -30.26
CA ILE A 156 30.54 19.39 -31.72
C ILE A 156 29.61 18.32 -32.33
N ALA A 157 29.35 17.21 -31.62
CA ALA A 157 28.43 16.17 -32.05
C ALA A 157 26.95 16.54 -31.82
N CYS A 158 26.67 17.58 -31.03
CA CYS A 158 25.33 18.09 -30.77
C CYS A 158 24.81 18.95 -31.94
N ILE A 159 24.57 18.29 -33.07
CA ILE A 159 23.94 18.85 -34.26
C ILE A 159 22.45 18.46 -34.31
N ASN A 160 21.64 19.23 -35.02
CA ASN A 160 20.19 18.96 -35.21
C ASN A 160 19.42 18.80 -33.89
N THR A 161 19.71 19.69 -32.92
CA THR A 161 19.05 19.72 -31.61
C THR A 161 17.69 20.40 -31.63
N TRP A 162 17.24 20.92 -32.77
CA TRP A 162 15.94 21.52 -32.97
C TRP A 162 15.07 20.63 -33.85
N ARG A 163 13.83 20.39 -33.40
CA ARG A 163 12.80 19.62 -34.09
C ARG A 163 11.46 20.21 -33.75
N ASP A 164 10.47 19.88 -34.57
CA ASP A 164 9.11 20.37 -34.40
C ASP A 164 8.50 20.09 -33.01
N ASN A 165 8.90 18.99 -32.35
CA ASN A 165 8.38 18.59 -31.03
C ASN A 165 9.42 18.57 -29.91
N GLN A 166 10.68 18.92 -30.20
CA GLN A 166 11.76 18.88 -29.21
C GLN A 166 12.89 19.83 -29.59
N ILE A 167 13.26 20.71 -28.66
CA ILE A 167 14.44 21.56 -28.79
C ILE A 167 15.38 21.27 -27.61
N VAL A 168 16.65 21.02 -27.89
CA VAL A 168 17.70 21.00 -26.86
C VAL A 168 18.55 22.26 -26.99
N ILE A 169 18.71 22.97 -25.89
CA ILE A 169 19.48 24.21 -25.80
C ILE A 169 20.35 24.20 -24.54
N ALA A 170 21.50 24.87 -24.58
CA ALA A 170 22.32 25.07 -23.40
C ALA A 170 21.95 26.39 -22.70
N ILE A 171 21.91 26.35 -21.37
CA ILE A 171 21.60 27.53 -20.55
C ILE A 171 22.76 28.53 -20.65
N PRO A 172 22.52 29.79 -21.06
CA PRO A 172 23.57 30.79 -21.19
C PRO A 172 24.00 31.34 -19.82
N SER A 173 25.18 31.96 -19.76
CA SER A 173 25.75 32.51 -18.51
C SER A 173 25.00 33.73 -17.95
N GLY A 174 24.18 34.40 -18.77
CA GLY A 174 23.37 35.55 -18.37
C GLY A 174 21.89 35.25 -18.12
N ALA A 175 21.47 33.98 -18.20
CA ALA A 175 20.11 33.59 -17.85
C ALA A 175 19.89 33.71 -16.34
N ASP A 176 18.75 34.26 -15.97
CA ASP A 176 18.25 34.34 -14.60
C ASP A 176 16.96 33.52 -14.45
N TYR A 177 16.38 33.49 -13.25
CA TYR A 177 15.07 32.87 -13.05
C TYR A 177 13.97 33.60 -13.82
N GLY A 178 12.92 32.87 -14.23
CA GLY A 178 11.77 33.41 -14.95
C GLY A 178 11.36 32.55 -16.15
N PRO A 179 10.44 33.06 -17.01
CA PRO A 179 9.95 32.31 -18.15
C PRO A 179 11.01 32.08 -19.24
N LEU A 180 10.80 31.02 -20.02
CA LEU A 180 11.48 30.80 -21.29
C LEU A 180 10.53 31.09 -22.44
N ALA A 181 11.09 31.43 -23.60
CA ALA A 181 10.34 31.45 -24.85
C ALA A 181 11.03 30.70 -25.98
N VAL A 182 10.22 30.11 -26.85
CA VAL A 182 10.63 29.56 -28.14
C VAL A 182 10.11 30.48 -29.23
N VAL A 183 10.98 30.90 -30.13
CA VAL A 183 10.63 31.66 -31.34
C VAL A 183 10.93 30.77 -32.55
N ASN A 184 9.92 30.53 -33.40
CA ASN A 184 10.08 29.72 -34.60
C ASN A 184 10.64 30.55 -35.78
N GLN A 185 10.84 29.91 -36.93
CA GLN A 185 11.42 30.56 -38.11
C GLN A 185 10.55 31.70 -38.67
N ASP A 186 9.23 31.65 -38.45
CA ASP A 186 8.25 32.62 -38.93
C ASP A 186 8.08 33.81 -37.96
N GLY A 187 8.85 33.82 -36.86
CA GLY A 187 8.83 34.87 -35.85
C GLY A 187 7.66 34.76 -34.88
N GLN A 188 6.87 33.68 -34.94
CA GLN A 188 5.88 33.37 -33.91
C GLN A 188 6.57 32.81 -32.69
N SER A 189 5.99 33.03 -31.52
CA SER A 189 6.61 32.65 -30.26
C SER A 189 5.61 32.13 -29.26
N ASP A 190 6.11 31.31 -28.36
CA ASP A 190 5.40 30.87 -27.18
C ASP A 190 6.29 30.95 -25.94
N THR A 191 5.67 31.16 -24.78
CA THR A 191 6.33 31.43 -23.50
C THR A 191 5.77 30.52 -22.43
N THR A 192 6.60 29.99 -21.54
CA THR A 192 6.23 28.98 -20.54
C THR A 192 5.11 29.39 -19.57
N ASN A 193 4.88 30.70 -19.38
CA ASN A 193 3.96 31.23 -18.38
C ASN A 193 2.81 32.07 -18.97
N ASN A 194 2.43 31.83 -20.22
CA ASN A 194 1.23 32.42 -20.81
C ASN A 194 0.04 31.43 -20.76
N ASP A 195 -1.10 31.87 -21.30
CA ASP A 195 -2.33 31.05 -21.39
C ASP A 195 -2.36 30.16 -22.66
N TYR A 196 -1.25 30.05 -23.39
CA TYR A 196 -1.17 29.33 -24.67
C TYR A 196 -0.43 28.00 -24.51
N GLY A 197 -1.20 26.95 -24.21
CA GLY A 197 -0.66 25.65 -23.82
C GLY A 197 -0.80 25.42 -22.31
N PRO A 198 -0.12 24.40 -21.74
CA PRO A 198 -0.10 24.20 -20.30
C PRO A 198 0.70 25.30 -19.61
N ALA A 199 0.20 25.80 -18.48
CA ALA A 199 0.97 26.70 -17.62
C ALA A 199 2.12 25.91 -16.98
N LEU A 200 3.36 26.37 -17.23
CA LEU A 200 4.57 25.77 -16.68
C LEU A 200 5.20 26.72 -15.66
N GLU A 201 5.79 26.15 -14.61
CA GLU A 201 6.55 26.91 -13.62
C GLU A 201 7.75 27.61 -14.27
N ASP A 202 8.08 28.78 -13.75
CA ASP A 202 9.23 29.56 -14.21
C ASP A 202 10.54 28.80 -13.94
N PHE A 203 11.47 28.93 -14.89
CA PHE A 203 12.77 28.28 -14.79
C PHE A 203 13.60 28.88 -13.65
N GLN A 204 14.24 28.01 -12.89
CA GLN A 204 15.10 28.39 -11.77
C GLN A 204 16.58 28.26 -12.14
N LYS A 205 17.31 29.37 -12.05
CA LYS A 205 18.76 29.38 -12.24
C LYS A 205 19.46 28.89 -10.97
N ASN A 206 20.33 27.88 -11.10
CA ASN A 206 21.13 27.38 -9.97
C ASN A 206 22.58 27.03 -10.39
N ASN A 207 23.30 26.35 -9.49
CA ASN A 207 24.69 25.88 -9.69
C ASN A 207 24.82 24.35 -9.75
N ILE A 208 23.71 23.62 -9.83
CA ILE A 208 23.73 22.15 -9.90
C ILE A 208 24.17 21.74 -11.31
N THR A 209 25.36 21.14 -11.40
CA THR A 209 25.90 20.64 -12.67
C THR A 209 25.32 19.27 -12.95
N ARG A 210 24.71 19.10 -14.13
CA ARG A 210 24.02 17.87 -14.55
C ARG A 210 24.71 17.24 -15.76
N PRO A 211 24.59 15.90 -15.96
CA PRO A 211 24.78 15.33 -17.29
C PRO A 211 23.80 16.00 -18.27
N GLY A 212 24.19 16.16 -19.54
CA GLY A 212 23.35 16.83 -20.53
C GLY A 212 23.33 16.06 -21.83
N LEU A 213 22.17 15.63 -22.30
CA LEU A 213 22.00 14.90 -23.56
C LEU A 213 21.57 15.84 -24.68
N CYS A 214 22.16 15.71 -25.86
CA CYS A 214 21.74 16.49 -27.03
C CYS A 214 21.25 15.63 -28.19
N TYR A 215 21.72 14.39 -28.27
CA TYR A 215 21.35 13.51 -29.38
C TYR A 215 21.44 12.03 -28.98
N LEU A 216 20.47 11.25 -29.45
CA LEU A 216 20.46 9.78 -29.37
C LEU A 216 20.59 9.23 -30.79
N ASN A 217 21.30 8.11 -30.96
CA ASN A 217 21.43 7.44 -32.25
C ASN A 217 21.46 5.90 -32.12
N PRO A 218 20.47 5.17 -32.66
CA PRO A 218 19.24 5.68 -33.26
C PRO A 218 18.29 6.27 -32.20
N GLN A 219 17.29 7.04 -32.62
CA GLN A 219 16.26 7.61 -31.73
C GLN A 219 15.01 6.74 -31.63
N ALA A 220 15.07 5.59 -32.27
CA ALA A 220 14.07 4.56 -32.23
C ALA A 220 14.80 3.23 -32.31
N GLY A 221 14.30 2.22 -31.59
CA GLY A 221 14.97 0.93 -31.56
C GLY A 221 14.16 -0.15 -30.89
N VAL A 222 14.60 -1.38 -31.13
CA VAL A 222 13.98 -2.62 -30.64
C VAL A 222 14.72 -3.13 -29.40
N LEU A 223 14.17 -4.11 -28.69
CA LEU A 223 14.80 -4.69 -27.49
C LEU A 223 16.23 -5.14 -27.82
N SER A 224 17.16 -4.91 -26.88
CA SER A 224 18.56 -5.29 -26.98
C SER A 224 19.36 -4.60 -28.10
N SER A 225 18.76 -3.69 -28.86
CA SER A 225 19.52 -2.83 -29.77
C SER A 225 20.30 -1.76 -29.00
N GLN A 226 21.45 -1.37 -29.53
CA GLN A 226 22.32 -0.37 -28.92
C GLN A 226 21.89 1.04 -29.33
N VAL A 227 21.94 1.97 -28.37
CA VAL A 227 21.73 3.41 -28.58
C VAL A 227 22.99 4.16 -28.16
N ALA A 228 23.51 4.99 -29.05
CA ALA A 228 24.60 5.91 -28.76
C ALA A 228 24.06 7.26 -28.25
N TYR A 229 24.70 7.79 -27.21
CA TYR A 229 24.36 9.03 -26.53
C TYR A 229 25.45 10.06 -26.82
N GLN A 230 25.04 11.28 -27.17
CA GLN A 230 25.91 12.45 -27.31
C GLN A 230 25.46 13.52 -26.33
N GLY A 231 26.42 14.20 -25.72
CA GLY A 231 26.10 15.16 -24.67
C GLY A 231 27.31 15.81 -24.01
N ILE A 232 27.13 16.21 -22.76
CA ILE A 232 28.16 16.76 -21.86
C ILE A 232 28.04 16.09 -20.50
N ASN A 233 29.14 16.05 -19.74
CA ASN A 233 29.19 15.50 -18.38
C ASN A 233 28.62 14.07 -18.25
N LEU A 234 28.69 13.26 -19.31
CA LEU A 234 28.09 11.92 -19.36
C LEU A 234 28.93 10.84 -18.68
N TYR A 235 30.13 11.13 -18.21
CA TYR A 235 31.02 10.13 -17.61
C TYR A 235 30.33 9.39 -16.45
N SER A 236 30.55 8.07 -16.36
CA SER A 236 30.02 7.21 -15.30
C SER A 236 28.50 7.29 -15.12
N SER A 237 27.76 7.62 -16.19
CA SER A 237 26.30 7.66 -16.14
C SER A 237 25.68 6.29 -16.35
N GLU A 238 24.46 6.13 -15.86
CA GLU A 238 23.55 5.04 -16.15
C GLU A 238 22.41 5.56 -17.02
N ALA A 239 22.04 4.81 -18.07
CA ALA A 239 20.94 5.16 -18.95
C ALA A 239 19.62 4.56 -18.49
N TYR A 240 18.55 5.33 -18.64
CA TYR A 240 17.18 4.95 -18.32
C TYR A 240 16.28 5.21 -19.53
N PHE A 241 15.28 4.36 -19.74
CA PHE A 241 14.26 4.52 -20.78
C PHE A 241 12.89 4.73 -20.14
N GLY A 242 12.11 5.68 -20.66
CA GLY A 242 10.94 6.27 -20.00
C GLY A 242 11.24 7.68 -19.49
N ASN A 243 10.34 8.26 -18.70
CA ASN A 243 10.45 9.62 -18.12
C ASN A 243 10.92 9.56 -16.65
N TYR A 244 11.00 10.69 -15.96
CA TYR A 244 11.51 10.72 -14.58
C TYR A 244 10.65 9.97 -13.57
N GLN A 245 9.35 9.79 -13.84
CA GLN A 245 8.38 9.13 -12.97
C GLN A 245 8.27 7.63 -13.27
N THR A 246 8.23 7.26 -14.54
CA THR A 246 8.07 5.90 -15.04
C THR A 246 9.21 5.58 -16.00
N ASN A 247 10.20 4.84 -15.52
CA ASN A 247 11.36 4.44 -16.31
C ASN A 247 11.84 3.03 -15.95
N VAL A 248 12.67 2.49 -16.84
CA VAL A 248 13.36 1.22 -16.68
C VAL A 248 14.83 1.46 -17.02
N ALA A 249 15.73 0.98 -16.16
CA ALA A 249 17.16 1.03 -16.42
C ALA A 249 17.51 0.28 -17.72
N ALA A 250 18.48 0.80 -18.47
CA ALA A 250 19.01 0.13 -19.64
C ALA A 250 19.61 -1.24 -19.28
N LEU A 251 19.62 -2.19 -20.22
CA LEU A 251 20.21 -3.51 -20.00
C LEU A 251 21.73 -3.44 -19.77
N ASP A 252 22.36 -2.44 -20.38
CA ASP A 252 23.77 -2.12 -20.25
C ASP A 252 23.96 -0.62 -20.45
N SER A 253 24.92 -0.04 -19.73
CA SER A 253 25.28 1.39 -19.80
C SER A 253 26.80 1.53 -19.84
N GLN A 254 27.32 2.07 -20.93
CA GLN A 254 28.75 2.22 -21.20
C GLN A 254 29.09 3.70 -21.43
N PHE A 255 29.37 4.39 -20.33
CA PHE A 255 29.69 5.81 -20.30
C PHE A 255 31.12 6.07 -19.80
N ILE A 256 32.08 5.43 -20.46
CA ILE A 256 33.49 5.40 -20.08
C ILE A 256 34.33 6.52 -20.71
N ASN A 257 33.72 7.39 -21.54
CA ASN A 257 34.43 8.48 -22.19
C ASN A 257 34.89 9.51 -21.14
N SER A 258 36.20 9.69 -20.98
CA SER A 258 36.77 10.57 -19.96
C SER A 258 36.48 12.06 -20.17
N ALA A 259 36.13 12.48 -21.38
CA ALA A 259 35.66 13.83 -21.66
C ALA A 259 34.16 14.02 -21.33
N GLY A 260 33.44 12.93 -21.03
CA GLY A 260 32.01 12.96 -20.73
C GLY A 260 31.13 13.37 -21.91
N LEU A 261 31.60 13.21 -23.15
CA LEU A 261 30.88 13.70 -24.33
C LEU A 261 30.01 12.65 -25.03
N THR A 262 30.27 11.36 -24.75
CA THR A 262 29.68 10.22 -25.46
C THR A 262 29.44 9.04 -24.51
N GLY A 263 28.49 8.19 -24.86
CA GLY A 263 28.31 6.86 -24.25
C GLY A 263 27.39 5.98 -25.10
N THR A 264 27.19 4.73 -24.69
CA THR A 264 26.23 3.81 -25.30
C THR A 264 25.40 3.11 -24.24
N SER A 265 24.17 2.71 -24.60
CA SER A 265 23.34 1.85 -23.77
C SER A 265 22.60 0.81 -24.61
N THR A 266 21.99 -0.17 -23.95
CA THR A 266 21.19 -1.21 -24.60
C THR A 266 19.74 -1.15 -24.15
N ILE A 267 18.80 -1.16 -25.11
CA ILE A 267 17.37 -0.94 -24.85
C ILE A 267 16.77 -2.08 -24.01
N PRO A 268 16.07 -1.77 -22.90
CA PRO A 268 15.38 -2.74 -22.05
C PRO A 268 14.00 -3.15 -22.58
N ASN A 269 13.40 -4.17 -21.95
CA ASN A 269 12.08 -4.66 -22.34
C ASN A 269 10.98 -3.71 -21.85
N ILE A 270 10.65 -2.72 -22.67
CA ILE A 270 9.58 -1.74 -22.43
C ILE A 270 8.53 -1.82 -23.54
N LYS A 271 7.31 -1.37 -23.24
CA LYS A 271 6.20 -1.32 -24.21
C LYS A 271 6.60 -0.54 -25.46
N SER A 272 6.26 -1.05 -26.63
CA SER A 272 6.45 -0.34 -27.90
C SER A 272 5.60 0.92 -27.99
N GLY A 273 6.14 1.98 -28.57
CA GLY A 273 5.50 3.28 -28.72
C GLY A 273 6.45 4.43 -28.35
N ASN A 274 5.87 5.63 -28.23
CA ASN A 274 6.59 6.81 -27.77
C ASN A 274 7.06 6.62 -26.32
N SER A 275 8.32 6.94 -26.09
CA SER A 275 9.01 6.86 -24.80
C SER A 275 10.03 8.01 -24.74
N GLY A 276 10.97 7.93 -23.80
CA GLY A 276 12.15 8.78 -23.81
C GLY A 276 13.36 8.07 -23.23
N SER A 277 14.45 8.79 -23.14
CA SER A 277 15.64 8.35 -22.42
C SER A 277 16.36 9.52 -21.80
N PHE A 278 16.90 9.28 -20.62
CA PHE A 278 17.79 10.18 -19.90
C PHE A 278 18.93 9.37 -19.31
N VAL A 279 19.96 10.06 -18.81
CA VAL A 279 21.03 9.43 -18.04
C VAL A 279 21.10 10.04 -16.65
N GLN A 280 21.68 9.31 -15.72
CA GLN A 280 21.91 9.76 -14.35
C GLN A 280 23.33 9.43 -13.94
N ASN A 281 24.02 10.36 -13.29
CA ASN A 281 25.30 10.09 -12.63
C ASN A 281 25.29 10.61 -11.20
N ILE A 282 26.27 10.18 -10.39
CA ILE A 282 26.42 10.68 -9.03
C ILE A 282 27.32 11.92 -9.06
N SER A 283 26.80 13.05 -8.60
CA SER A 283 27.53 14.30 -8.41
C SER A 283 27.34 14.78 -6.98
N ASN A 284 28.43 15.14 -6.30
CA ASN A 284 28.42 15.59 -4.90
C ASN A 284 27.66 14.65 -3.92
N GLY A 285 27.64 13.35 -4.21
CA GLY A 285 26.97 12.34 -3.38
C GLY A 285 25.49 12.13 -3.69
N GLN A 286 24.90 12.89 -4.61
CA GLN A 286 23.50 12.75 -5.03
C GLN A 286 23.39 12.37 -6.52
N PRO A 287 22.33 11.64 -6.92
CA PRO A 287 22.09 11.34 -8.31
C PRO A 287 21.53 12.55 -9.08
N GLU A 288 22.27 12.99 -10.10
CA GLU A 288 21.86 14.05 -11.01
C GLU A 288 21.34 13.49 -12.32
N LYS A 289 20.06 13.77 -12.60
CA LYS A 289 19.43 13.39 -13.87
C LYS A 289 19.81 14.41 -14.96
N SER A 290 20.04 13.90 -16.17
CA SER A 290 20.18 14.74 -17.36
C SER A 290 18.85 15.27 -17.83
N ASN A 291 18.84 16.23 -18.74
CA ASN A 291 17.65 16.49 -19.55
C ASN A 291 17.18 15.22 -20.27
N TYR A 292 15.89 15.20 -20.56
CA TYR A 292 15.13 14.10 -21.13
C TYR A 292 15.02 14.25 -22.65
N LEU A 293 15.36 13.20 -23.41
CA LEU A 293 15.16 13.17 -24.86
C LEU A 293 14.08 12.16 -25.25
N LEU A 294 13.27 12.51 -26.26
CA LEU A 294 12.28 11.62 -26.87
C LEU A 294 12.96 10.44 -27.55
N PHE A 295 12.38 9.26 -27.36
CA PHE A 295 12.86 7.99 -27.90
C PHE A 295 11.68 7.09 -28.26
N THR A 296 11.70 6.44 -29.42
CA THR A 296 10.61 5.53 -29.80
C THR A 296 11.01 4.08 -29.60
N LYS A 297 10.36 3.36 -28.67
CA LYS A 297 10.50 1.91 -28.62
C LYS A 297 9.76 1.33 -29.82
N GLN A 298 10.51 0.87 -30.81
CA GLN A 298 9.92 0.21 -31.96
C GLN A 298 9.32 -1.13 -31.56
N SER A 299 8.26 -1.51 -32.26
CA SER A 299 7.85 -2.90 -32.28
C SER A 299 9.00 -3.73 -32.85
N GLU A 300 9.20 -4.92 -32.30
CA GLU A 300 10.19 -5.85 -32.81
C GLU A 300 9.92 -6.15 -34.30
N PRO A 301 10.96 -6.32 -35.13
CA PRO A 301 10.78 -6.48 -36.56
C PRO A 301 10.18 -7.86 -36.82
N GLY A 302 8.94 -7.88 -37.34
CA GLY A 302 8.24 -9.08 -37.78
C GLY A 302 7.16 -9.54 -36.80
N SER A 303 5.91 -9.60 -37.27
CA SER A 303 4.83 -10.34 -36.63
C SER A 303 5.09 -11.85 -36.72
N GLY A 304 6.12 -12.30 -36.03
CA GLY A 304 6.56 -13.67 -35.86
C GLY A 304 7.23 -13.79 -34.49
N PRO A 305 7.41 -15.01 -33.98
CA PRO A 305 8.05 -15.21 -32.70
C PRO A 305 9.50 -14.72 -32.74
N PHE A 306 10.04 -14.25 -31.62
CA PHE A 306 11.46 -13.88 -31.48
C PHE A 306 11.99 -14.22 -30.08
N ILE A 307 13.30 -14.40 -29.96
CA ILE A 307 14.00 -14.58 -28.67
C ILE A 307 14.70 -13.27 -28.35
N SER A 308 14.56 -12.77 -27.12
CA SER A 308 15.24 -11.57 -26.64
C SER A 308 16.42 -11.85 -25.72
N SER A 309 16.36 -12.92 -24.93
CA SER A 309 17.44 -13.36 -24.06
C SER A 309 17.21 -14.79 -23.57
N PHE A 310 18.24 -15.38 -22.97
CA PHE A 310 18.11 -16.61 -22.18
C PHE A 310 19.06 -16.60 -20.99
N TYR A 311 18.68 -17.27 -19.90
CA TYR A 311 19.49 -17.37 -18.69
C TYR A 311 19.21 -18.69 -17.94
N PRO A 312 20.23 -19.35 -17.35
CA PRO A 312 21.65 -19.02 -17.36
C PRO A 312 22.31 -19.28 -18.73
N THR A 313 23.53 -18.77 -18.91
CA THR A 313 24.31 -18.92 -20.15
C THR A 313 25.18 -20.17 -20.18
N ALA A 314 25.24 -20.91 -19.07
CA ALA A 314 25.96 -22.18 -18.95
C ALA A 314 25.29 -23.13 -17.96
N GLY A 315 25.43 -24.44 -18.19
CA GLY A 315 24.88 -25.46 -17.30
C GLY A 315 25.13 -26.90 -17.77
N VAL A 316 24.72 -27.84 -16.93
CA VAL A 316 24.77 -29.29 -17.16
C VAL A 316 23.37 -29.83 -17.48
N ALA A 317 23.27 -31.06 -17.99
CA ALA A 317 21.99 -31.74 -18.21
C ALA A 317 21.08 -31.68 -16.96
N GLY A 318 19.80 -31.34 -17.15
CA GLY A 318 18.82 -31.11 -16.09
C GLY A 318 18.73 -29.66 -15.61
N GLN A 319 19.69 -28.79 -15.94
CA GLN A 319 19.65 -27.38 -15.58
C GLN A 319 18.50 -26.67 -16.29
N TYR A 320 17.75 -25.83 -15.58
CA TYR A 320 16.70 -25.03 -16.20
C TYR A 320 17.30 -23.84 -16.91
N VAL A 321 16.72 -23.51 -18.08
CA VAL A 321 17.01 -22.31 -18.85
C VAL A 321 15.70 -21.59 -19.11
N THR A 322 15.61 -20.33 -18.66
CA THR A 322 14.53 -19.42 -19.02
C THR A 322 14.91 -18.71 -20.30
N ILE A 323 14.09 -18.86 -21.35
CA ILE A 323 14.20 -18.17 -22.64
C ILE A 323 13.11 -17.11 -22.67
N ARG A 324 13.48 -15.85 -22.93
CA ARG A 324 12.55 -14.71 -23.03
C ARG A 324 12.38 -14.30 -24.47
N GLY A 325 11.21 -13.76 -24.79
CA GLY A 325 10.90 -13.32 -26.14
C GLY A 325 9.44 -12.89 -26.27
N LYS A 326 8.85 -13.12 -27.43
CA LYS A 326 7.40 -12.96 -27.66
C LYS A 326 6.95 -13.84 -28.82
N GLY A 327 5.65 -14.12 -28.90
CA GLY A 327 5.06 -14.89 -29.99
C GLY A 327 5.24 -16.40 -29.83
N PHE A 328 5.67 -16.87 -28.66
CA PHE A 328 5.84 -18.30 -28.36
C PHE A 328 4.49 -19.04 -28.24
N GLY A 329 3.39 -18.31 -28.10
CA GLY A 329 2.07 -18.85 -27.82
C GLY A 329 1.85 -19.16 -26.33
N GLY A 330 0.59 -19.21 -25.90
CA GLY A 330 0.23 -19.41 -24.49
C GLY A 330 0.41 -20.83 -23.93
N ALA A 331 0.85 -21.79 -24.77
CA ALA A 331 1.15 -23.14 -24.36
C ALA A 331 2.12 -23.80 -25.36
N ARG A 332 2.84 -24.83 -24.91
CA ARG A 332 3.82 -25.54 -25.75
C ARG A 332 3.22 -26.16 -27.00
N GLY A 333 2.11 -26.88 -26.90
CA GLY A 333 1.50 -27.57 -28.05
C GLY A 333 2.50 -28.46 -28.83
N LEU A 334 2.62 -28.24 -30.14
CA LEU A 334 3.57 -28.92 -31.04
C LEU A 334 4.92 -28.19 -31.17
N ASN A 335 5.20 -27.23 -30.30
CA ASN A 335 6.43 -26.44 -30.35
C ASN A 335 7.57 -27.13 -29.59
N HIS A 336 8.80 -26.91 -30.04
CA HIS A 336 9.99 -27.61 -29.55
C HIS A 336 11.19 -26.66 -29.43
N VAL A 337 11.95 -26.79 -28.35
CA VAL A 337 13.26 -26.15 -28.14
C VAL A 337 14.38 -27.16 -28.33
N TYR A 338 15.46 -26.75 -28.97
CA TYR A 338 16.67 -27.53 -29.18
C TYR A 338 17.91 -26.79 -28.67
N PHE A 339 18.83 -27.53 -28.06
CA PHE A 339 20.19 -27.09 -27.78
C PHE A 339 21.11 -27.74 -28.83
N GLY A 340 21.57 -26.96 -29.79
CA GLY A 340 22.21 -27.52 -30.99
C GLY A 340 21.26 -28.43 -31.74
N SER A 341 21.57 -29.73 -31.83
CA SER A 341 20.73 -30.73 -32.51
C SER A 341 19.82 -31.54 -31.59
N LEU A 342 19.93 -31.39 -30.27
CA LEU A 342 19.21 -32.21 -29.29
C LEU A 342 18.01 -31.45 -28.72
N GLU A 343 16.85 -32.09 -28.69
CA GLU A 343 15.63 -31.50 -28.13
C GLU A 343 15.74 -31.39 -26.62
N ALA A 344 15.29 -30.26 -26.07
CA ALA A 344 15.26 -30.00 -24.64
C ALA A 344 14.35 -30.98 -23.88
N ALA A 345 14.56 -31.10 -22.57
CA ALA A 345 13.72 -31.91 -21.70
C ALA A 345 12.61 -31.08 -21.03
N TYR A 346 11.46 -31.72 -20.79
CA TYR A 346 10.21 -31.08 -20.33
C TYR A 346 9.54 -31.84 -19.18
N ASP A 347 10.28 -32.70 -18.51
CA ASP A 347 9.87 -33.48 -17.34
C ASP A 347 9.84 -32.60 -16.08
N PHE A 348 8.95 -31.60 -16.07
CA PHE A 348 8.76 -30.71 -14.92
C PHE A 348 7.84 -31.32 -13.85
N PRO A 349 7.98 -30.92 -12.57
CA PRO A 349 6.97 -31.22 -11.54
C PRO A 349 5.58 -30.71 -11.95
N ASP A 350 4.52 -31.42 -11.54
CA ASP A 350 3.13 -31.13 -11.97
C ASP A 350 2.69 -29.68 -11.71
N VAL A 351 3.13 -29.10 -10.58
CA VAL A 351 2.83 -27.71 -10.21
C VAL A 351 3.38 -26.66 -11.19
N CYS A 352 4.40 -27.03 -11.98
CA CYS A 352 5.08 -26.16 -12.94
C CYS A 352 4.47 -26.22 -14.35
N LEU A 353 3.63 -27.22 -14.68
CA LEU A 353 3.27 -27.53 -16.08
C LEU A 353 2.62 -26.36 -16.82
N ASN A 354 1.90 -25.50 -16.12
CA ASN A 354 1.21 -24.34 -16.71
C ASN A 354 2.04 -23.04 -16.69
N SER A 355 3.22 -23.03 -16.05
CA SER A 355 4.08 -21.84 -15.94
C SER A 355 5.32 -21.88 -16.82
N VAL A 356 5.69 -23.07 -17.31
CA VAL A 356 6.91 -23.30 -18.10
C VAL A 356 6.79 -22.86 -19.57
N TRP A 357 5.61 -22.48 -20.04
CA TRP A 357 5.43 -21.96 -21.40
C TRP A 357 4.35 -20.88 -21.43
N LYS A 358 4.72 -19.68 -21.88
CA LYS A 358 3.87 -18.51 -22.10
C LYS A 358 4.32 -17.78 -23.36
N ASP A 359 3.52 -16.83 -23.85
CA ASP A 359 3.82 -16.13 -25.10
C ASP A 359 5.18 -15.42 -25.08
N ASP A 360 5.63 -14.98 -23.91
CA ASP A 360 6.85 -14.20 -23.69
C ASP A 360 7.95 -14.96 -22.92
N GLN A 361 7.69 -16.20 -22.48
CA GLN A 361 8.60 -16.99 -21.65
C GLN A 361 8.51 -18.49 -21.96
N ILE A 362 9.65 -19.13 -22.15
CA ILE A 362 9.79 -20.59 -22.21
C ILE A 362 10.80 -21.03 -21.14
N ILE A 363 10.45 -22.03 -20.34
CA ILE A 363 11.36 -22.70 -19.41
C ILE A 363 11.57 -24.14 -19.91
N VAL A 364 12.83 -24.51 -20.12
CA VAL A 364 13.21 -25.87 -20.55
C VAL A 364 14.36 -26.40 -19.71
N LYS A 365 14.51 -27.73 -19.67
CA LYS A 365 15.69 -28.37 -19.07
C LYS A 365 16.72 -28.69 -20.16
N VAL A 366 18.00 -28.47 -19.87
CA VAL A 366 19.10 -28.92 -20.72
C VAL A 366 19.01 -30.44 -20.86
N PRO A 367 18.97 -31.00 -22.08
CA PRO A 367 18.73 -32.44 -22.26
C PRO A 367 20.00 -33.28 -22.01
N THR A 368 19.81 -34.55 -21.67
CA THR A 368 20.90 -35.50 -21.43
C THR A 368 21.60 -35.90 -22.74
N GLY A 369 22.93 -35.96 -22.75
CA GLY A 369 23.71 -36.43 -23.91
C GLY A 369 24.19 -35.33 -24.86
N LEU A 370 24.07 -34.06 -24.47
CA LEU A 370 24.80 -32.97 -25.12
C LEU A 370 26.31 -33.11 -24.89
N SER A 371 27.10 -32.82 -25.91
CA SER A 371 28.55 -32.70 -25.76
C SER A 371 28.91 -31.33 -25.18
N ASN A 372 29.94 -31.29 -24.33
CA ASN A 372 30.51 -30.04 -23.82
C ASN A 372 30.88 -29.08 -24.95
N GLY A 373 30.55 -27.79 -24.79
CA GLY A 373 30.79 -26.77 -25.80
C GLY A 373 29.68 -25.71 -25.86
N TYR A 374 29.75 -24.86 -26.88
CA TYR A 374 28.81 -23.76 -27.10
C TYR A 374 27.74 -24.15 -28.11
N GLN A 375 26.47 -23.99 -27.72
CA GLN A 375 25.32 -24.41 -28.49
C GLN A 375 24.37 -23.23 -28.70
N ALA A 376 23.93 -22.99 -29.94
CA ALA A 376 22.81 -22.09 -30.16
C ALA A 376 21.52 -22.77 -29.66
N ILE A 377 20.62 -21.98 -29.08
CA ILE A 377 19.28 -22.44 -28.72
C ILE A 377 18.36 -22.14 -29.89
N GLN A 378 17.64 -23.16 -30.37
CA GLN A 378 16.64 -23.01 -31.44
C GLN A 378 15.25 -23.27 -30.87
N VAL A 379 14.30 -22.39 -31.16
CA VAL A 379 12.89 -22.54 -30.79
C VAL A 379 12.08 -22.70 -32.08
N LYS A 380 11.42 -23.85 -32.23
CA LYS A 380 10.51 -24.15 -33.35
C LYS A 380 9.07 -23.93 -32.91
N ILE A 381 8.40 -22.98 -33.54
CA ILE A 381 7.01 -22.61 -33.29
C ILE A 381 6.22 -22.83 -34.59
N GLY A 382 5.44 -23.91 -34.64
CA GLY A 382 4.80 -24.36 -35.87
C GLY A 382 5.81 -24.59 -37.01
N ILE A 383 5.69 -23.81 -38.09
CA ILE A 383 6.62 -23.83 -39.23
C ILE A 383 7.80 -22.86 -39.09
N THR A 384 7.75 -21.98 -38.09
CA THR A 384 8.75 -20.93 -37.87
C THR A 384 9.85 -21.46 -36.94
N THR A 385 11.11 -21.19 -37.30
CA THR A 385 12.26 -21.45 -36.42
C THR A 385 12.95 -20.14 -36.13
N ILE A 386 13.18 -19.87 -34.86
CA ILE A 386 14.00 -18.76 -34.36
C ILE A 386 15.14 -19.30 -33.52
N ASP A 387 16.21 -18.53 -33.40
CA ASP A 387 17.37 -18.95 -32.64
C ASP A 387 18.06 -17.77 -31.95
N THR A 388 19.08 -18.10 -31.17
CA THR A 388 19.84 -17.14 -30.37
C THR A 388 21.04 -16.54 -31.10
N GLN A 389 21.24 -16.78 -32.41
CA GLN A 389 22.47 -16.39 -33.10
C GLN A 389 22.75 -14.88 -33.07
N GLU A 390 21.69 -14.08 -33.07
CA GLU A 390 21.74 -12.61 -33.05
C GLU A 390 21.76 -12.01 -31.63
N LEU A 391 21.81 -12.83 -30.58
CA LEU A 391 21.85 -12.39 -29.19
C LEU A 391 23.27 -12.16 -28.66
N ASN A 392 23.39 -11.46 -27.53
CA ASN A 392 24.63 -11.38 -26.79
C ASN A 392 24.39 -11.73 -25.30
N PRO A 393 24.83 -12.91 -24.83
CA PRO A 393 25.52 -13.95 -25.58
C PRO A 393 24.57 -14.71 -26.54
N ASN A 394 25.13 -15.24 -27.64
CA ASN A 394 24.37 -15.99 -28.64
C ASN A 394 24.34 -17.51 -28.43
N THR A 395 25.12 -18.03 -27.47
CA THR A 395 25.26 -19.48 -27.25
C THR A 395 25.20 -19.84 -25.77
N PHE A 396 24.65 -21.02 -25.51
CA PHE A 396 24.65 -21.67 -24.20
C PHE A 396 25.84 -22.62 -24.08
N GLN A 397 26.63 -22.49 -23.02
CA GLN A 397 27.76 -23.37 -22.75
C GLN A 397 27.32 -24.61 -21.97
N THR A 398 27.36 -25.77 -22.60
CA THR A 398 27.19 -27.04 -21.91
C THR A 398 28.53 -27.49 -21.32
N ASP A 399 28.53 -27.86 -20.04
CA ASP A 399 29.71 -28.35 -19.35
C ASP A 399 29.31 -29.34 -18.24
N ASP A 400 29.58 -30.63 -18.49
CA ASP A 400 29.31 -31.74 -17.57
C ASP A 400 30.09 -31.69 -16.26
N SER A 401 31.08 -30.79 -16.12
CA SER A 401 31.80 -30.58 -14.86
C SER A 401 31.08 -29.61 -13.90
N LEU A 402 30.05 -28.91 -14.38
CA LEU A 402 29.26 -27.99 -13.56
C LEU A 402 28.26 -28.74 -12.67
N ALA A 403 28.00 -28.19 -11.48
CA ALA A 403 26.91 -28.66 -10.62
C ALA A 403 25.57 -28.04 -11.05
N LEU A 404 24.48 -28.77 -10.81
CA LEU A 404 23.12 -28.25 -10.94
C LEU A 404 22.91 -27.10 -9.95
N LYS A 405 22.37 -26.00 -10.46
CA LYS A 405 21.99 -24.83 -9.67
C LYS A 405 20.49 -24.84 -9.40
N SER A 406 20.07 -24.07 -8.40
CA SER A 406 18.66 -23.83 -8.09
C SER A 406 17.87 -23.45 -9.34
N SER A 407 16.75 -24.13 -9.58
CA SER A 407 16.01 -24.05 -10.83
C SER A 407 14.55 -23.69 -10.55
N LEU A 408 14.14 -22.49 -10.92
CA LEU A 408 12.82 -21.93 -10.63
C LEU A 408 11.86 -22.18 -11.79
N CYS A 409 10.63 -22.63 -11.51
CA CYS A 409 9.63 -22.93 -12.54
C CYS A 409 8.37 -22.08 -12.43
N LYS A 410 8.03 -21.60 -11.23
CA LYS A 410 6.78 -20.87 -10.95
C LYS A 410 6.95 -19.94 -9.76
N ILE A 411 6.34 -18.76 -9.85
CA ILE A 411 6.10 -17.82 -8.73
C ILE A 411 4.59 -17.56 -8.72
N ASP A 412 3.94 -17.60 -7.56
CA ASP A 412 2.51 -17.34 -7.44
C ASP A 412 2.18 -16.52 -6.18
N PRO A 413 1.49 -15.37 -6.32
CA PRO A 413 1.14 -14.70 -7.59
C PRO A 413 2.37 -14.16 -8.33
N GLU A 414 2.22 -13.79 -9.60
CA GLU A 414 3.31 -13.18 -10.41
C GLU A 414 3.40 -11.65 -10.26
N ARG A 415 2.45 -11.06 -9.54
CA ARG A 415 2.37 -9.62 -9.23
C ARG A 415 1.88 -9.38 -7.81
N GLY A 416 2.41 -8.35 -7.19
CA GLY A 416 1.81 -7.73 -6.01
C GLY A 416 2.64 -6.58 -5.44
N PRO A 417 2.05 -5.71 -4.60
CA PRO A 417 2.80 -4.70 -3.84
C PRO A 417 3.78 -5.35 -2.84
N PRO A 418 4.69 -4.56 -2.23
CA PRO A 418 5.47 -5.02 -1.07
C PRO A 418 4.61 -5.72 -0.01
N ALA A 419 5.20 -6.70 0.68
CA ALA A 419 4.56 -7.61 1.63
C ALA A 419 3.53 -8.59 1.03
N THR A 420 3.38 -8.66 -0.30
CA THR A 420 2.56 -9.72 -0.93
C THR A 420 3.15 -11.10 -0.61
N PRO A 421 2.39 -12.04 -0.02
CA PRO A 421 2.83 -13.43 0.14
C PRO A 421 3.01 -14.07 -1.23
N VAL A 422 4.15 -14.70 -1.46
CA VAL A 422 4.47 -15.40 -2.71
C VAL A 422 4.99 -16.79 -2.42
N THR A 423 4.62 -17.73 -3.29
CA THR A 423 5.14 -19.09 -3.26
C THR A 423 5.99 -19.33 -4.50
N LEU A 424 7.21 -19.81 -4.31
CA LEU A 424 8.15 -20.15 -5.37
C LEU A 424 8.25 -21.68 -5.46
N TRP A 425 8.14 -22.23 -6.68
CA TRP A 425 8.35 -23.66 -6.93
C TRP A 425 9.43 -23.92 -7.95
N GLY A 426 10.15 -25.02 -7.76
CA GLY A 426 11.26 -25.40 -8.62
C GLY A 426 11.91 -26.73 -8.23
N GLU A 427 13.18 -26.87 -8.58
CA GLU A 427 14.05 -27.98 -8.22
C GLU A 427 15.41 -27.45 -7.73
N TYR A 428 16.12 -28.26 -6.95
CA TYR A 428 17.48 -27.99 -6.48
C TYR A 428 17.61 -26.74 -5.58
N PHE A 429 16.57 -26.41 -4.80
CA PHE A 429 16.62 -25.25 -3.89
C PHE A 429 17.54 -25.48 -2.69
N GLY A 430 17.74 -26.73 -2.27
CA GLY A 430 18.56 -27.07 -1.12
C GLY A 430 17.98 -28.23 -0.31
N GLY A 431 18.38 -28.33 0.95
CA GLY A 431 17.84 -29.33 1.88
C GLY A 431 16.42 -28.97 2.32
N VAL A 432 15.54 -29.96 2.44
CA VAL A 432 14.23 -29.74 3.06
C VAL A 432 14.43 -29.32 4.53
N ASN A 433 13.65 -28.35 4.99
CA ASN A 433 13.75 -27.71 6.31
C ASN A 433 14.99 -26.82 6.52
N SER A 434 15.78 -26.52 5.47
CA SER A 434 16.80 -25.47 5.55
C SER A 434 16.25 -24.11 5.14
N GLU A 435 16.99 -23.04 5.46
CA GLU A 435 16.69 -21.69 4.97
C GLU A 435 16.88 -21.63 3.45
N GLY A 436 15.87 -21.12 2.76
CA GLY A 436 15.89 -20.80 1.34
C GLY A 436 16.04 -19.30 1.16
N LEU A 437 17.07 -18.91 0.40
CA LEU A 437 17.35 -17.51 0.10
C LEU A 437 16.75 -17.14 -1.26
N VAL A 438 15.83 -16.18 -1.27
CA VAL A 438 15.22 -15.62 -2.48
C VAL A 438 15.76 -14.21 -2.69
N LYS A 439 16.17 -13.92 -3.92
CA LYS A 439 16.60 -12.59 -4.32
C LYS A 439 15.66 -12.05 -5.37
N PHE A 440 14.93 -11.00 -5.01
CA PHE A 440 14.19 -10.15 -5.92
C PHE A 440 15.15 -9.21 -6.66
N ASN A 441 14.61 -8.47 -7.64
CA ASN A 441 15.39 -7.55 -8.45
C ASN A 441 16.18 -6.54 -7.57
N LEU A 442 17.33 -6.08 -8.07
CA LEU A 442 18.30 -5.26 -7.32
C LEU A 442 18.81 -5.90 -6.02
N GLU A 443 18.91 -7.23 -6.01
CA GLU A 443 19.45 -8.03 -4.89
C GLU A 443 18.68 -7.85 -3.57
N LYS A 444 17.38 -7.52 -3.64
CA LYS A 444 16.52 -7.45 -2.46
C LYS A 444 16.24 -8.86 -1.93
N ILE A 445 16.60 -9.08 -0.66
CA ILE A 445 16.59 -10.39 -0.04
C ILE A 445 15.23 -10.66 0.61
N ALA A 446 14.71 -11.86 0.37
CA ALA A 446 13.64 -12.48 1.14
C ALA A 446 14.08 -13.90 1.52
N THR A 447 13.60 -14.41 2.66
CA THR A 447 13.91 -15.76 3.13
C THR A 447 12.63 -16.54 3.41
N GLY A 448 12.75 -17.87 3.39
CA GLY A 448 11.68 -18.79 3.73
C GLY A 448 12.25 -20.17 4.02
N THR A 449 11.41 -21.10 4.47
CA THR A 449 11.84 -22.49 4.68
C THR A 449 11.63 -23.30 3.41
N ILE A 450 12.65 -24.07 2.99
CA ILE A 450 12.53 -24.98 1.86
C ILE A 450 11.64 -26.17 2.28
N LYS A 451 10.53 -26.32 1.58
CA LYS A 451 9.57 -27.42 1.70
C LYS A 451 9.57 -28.24 0.41
N ARG A 452 8.91 -29.39 0.42
CA ARG A 452 8.69 -30.21 -0.78
C ARG A 452 7.19 -30.48 -0.95
N SER A 453 6.66 -30.17 -2.13
CA SER A 453 5.26 -30.36 -2.49
C SER A 453 5.13 -30.72 -3.96
N GLY A 454 4.31 -31.73 -4.30
CA GLY A 454 4.07 -32.10 -5.70
C GLY A 454 5.33 -32.42 -6.52
N GLN A 455 6.30 -33.10 -5.90
CA GLN A 455 7.65 -33.38 -6.45
C GLN A 455 8.53 -32.14 -6.72
N ALA A 456 8.06 -30.93 -6.42
CA ALA A 456 8.84 -29.69 -6.50
C ALA A 456 9.39 -29.29 -5.12
N ASP A 457 10.51 -28.57 -5.13
CA ASP A 457 10.93 -27.72 -4.02
C ASP A 457 10.04 -26.48 -3.96
N MET A 458 9.71 -26.04 -2.75
CA MET A 458 8.80 -24.92 -2.50
C MET A 458 9.39 -23.98 -1.45
N ILE A 459 9.30 -22.67 -1.67
CA ILE A 459 9.60 -21.64 -0.68
C ILE A 459 8.41 -20.69 -0.60
N GLU A 460 7.84 -20.54 0.59
CA GLU A 460 6.87 -19.50 0.91
C GLU A 460 7.62 -18.31 1.52
N THR A 461 7.42 -17.12 0.97
CA THR A 461 8.04 -15.87 1.43
C THR A 461 7.14 -14.68 1.10
N ALA A 462 7.61 -13.45 1.28
CA ALA A 462 6.90 -12.24 0.92
C ALA A 462 7.77 -11.29 0.09
N VAL A 463 7.13 -10.46 -0.73
CA VAL A 463 7.81 -9.40 -1.49
C VAL A 463 8.47 -8.41 -0.53
N PRO A 464 9.79 -8.21 -0.55
CA PRO A 464 10.46 -7.33 0.40
C PRO A 464 10.15 -5.84 0.14
N VAL A 465 10.22 -5.01 1.18
CA VAL A 465 10.09 -3.55 1.05
C VAL A 465 11.19 -2.99 0.15
N GLY A 466 10.83 -2.07 -0.74
CA GLY A 466 11.75 -1.51 -1.74
C GLY A 466 12.13 -2.49 -2.85
N ALA A 467 11.45 -3.63 -2.98
CA ALA A 467 11.51 -4.44 -4.19
C ALA A 467 10.99 -3.63 -5.39
N VAL A 468 11.59 -3.86 -6.55
CA VAL A 468 11.13 -3.31 -7.82
C VAL A 468 10.84 -4.45 -8.79
N SER A 469 9.99 -4.22 -9.78
CA SER A 469 9.65 -5.23 -10.79
C SER A 469 10.91 -5.75 -11.48
N GLY A 470 10.98 -7.06 -11.73
CA GLY A 470 12.11 -7.68 -12.44
C GLY A 470 12.41 -9.11 -11.99
N PRO A 471 13.61 -9.63 -12.30
CA PRO A 471 13.95 -11.04 -12.08
C PRO A 471 14.02 -11.41 -10.60
N VAL A 472 13.51 -12.59 -10.29
CA VAL A 472 13.57 -13.27 -9.01
C VAL A 472 14.29 -14.60 -9.19
N LYS A 473 15.22 -14.89 -8.28
CA LYS A 473 16.03 -16.11 -8.29
C LYS A 473 16.13 -16.69 -6.88
N VAL A 474 16.22 -18.02 -6.81
CA VAL A 474 16.55 -18.73 -5.57
C VAL A 474 18.06 -18.94 -5.54
N VAL A 475 18.70 -18.71 -4.39
CA VAL A 475 20.13 -18.90 -4.21
C VAL A 475 20.37 -20.15 -3.38
N ASN A 476 21.20 -21.05 -3.91
CA ASN A 476 21.66 -22.25 -3.23
C ASN A 476 23.20 -22.31 -3.29
N ASN A 477 23.86 -22.46 -2.13
CA ASN A 477 25.32 -22.46 -2.00
C ASN A 477 26.02 -21.29 -2.72
N SER A 478 25.49 -20.07 -2.53
CA SER A 478 25.98 -18.83 -3.18
C SER A 478 25.89 -18.81 -4.71
N THR A 479 25.17 -19.75 -5.32
CA THR A 479 24.92 -19.82 -6.75
C THR A 479 23.42 -19.79 -7.05
N SER A 480 23.04 -19.35 -8.24
CA SER A 480 21.64 -19.35 -8.71
C SER A 480 21.56 -19.88 -10.13
N GLY A 481 20.53 -20.66 -10.44
CA GLY A 481 20.23 -21.07 -11.81
C GLY A 481 19.37 -20.03 -12.51
N ASN A 482 18.29 -20.45 -13.15
CA ASN A 482 17.43 -19.55 -13.91
C ASN A 482 16.62 -18.60 -13.01
N GLU A 483 16.02 -17.59 -13.65
CA GLU A 483 15.24 -16.54 -13.00
C GLU A 483 13.88 -16.36 -13.71
N LEU A 484 12.89 -15.91 -12.94
CA LEU A 484 11.55 -15.56 -13.43
C LEU A 484 11.21 -14.13 -13.00
N ASN A 485 10.46 -13.39 -13.82
CA ASN A 485 10.08 -12.02 -13.45
C ASN A 485 8.94 -12.01 -12.42
N PHE A 486 9.00 -11.05 -11.51
CA PHE A 486 7.91 -10.68 -10.62
C PHE A 486 7.61 -9.19 -10.81
N ASN A 487 6.32 -8.84 -10.90
CA ASN A 487 5.88 -7.46 -11.06
C ASN A 487 5.51 -6.86 -9.70
N VAL A 488 6.34 -5.95 -9.21
CA VAL A 488 6.06 -5.21 -7.97
C VAL A 488 5.13 -4.05 -8.29
N GLY A 489 3.94 -4.07 -7.68
CA GLY A 489 2.93 -3.02 -7.82
C GLY A 489 1.52 -3.55 -7.63
N GLN A 490 0.58 -2.63 -7.39
CA GLN A 490 -0.83 -2.96 -7.28
C GLN A 490 -1.42 -3.26 -8.66
N CYS A 491 -2.24 -4.30 -8.77
CA CYS A 491 -3.15 -4.46 -9.90
C CYS A 491 -4.33 -3.49 -9.76
N LYS A 492 -4.90 -3.05 -10.88
CA LYS A 492 -6.11 -2.21 -10.92
C LYS A 492 -7.28 -2.93 -11.58
N VAL A 493 -6.99 -3.82 -12.51
CA VAL A 493 -7.96 -4.64 -13.24
C VAL A 493 -7.42 -6.07 -13.43
N ASP A 494 -8.30 -7.03 -13.67
CA ASP A 494 -7.91 -8.44 -13.89
C ASP A 494 -6.89 -8.62 -15.01
N ALA A 495 -6.95 -7.76 -16.04
CA ALA A 495 -5.97 -7.76 -17.13
C ALA A 495 -4.52 -7.51 -16.66
N ASP A 496 -4.32 -6.90 -15.49
CA ASP A 496 -2.99 -6.70 -14.90
C ASP A 496 -2.42 -7.99 -14.28
N CYS A 497 -3.27 -8.99 -14.05
CA CYS A 497 -3.00 -10.25 -13.37
C CYS A 497 -2.93 -11.47 -14.31
N GLY A 498 -3.09 -11.28 -15.62
CA GLY A 498 -3.11 -12.38 -16.59
C GLY A 498 -4.35 -13.26 -16.41
N ASP A 499 -4.16 -14.53 -16.07
CA ASP A 499 -5.25 -15.49 -15.82
C ASP A 499 -5.82 -15.40 -14.37
N GLN A 500 -5.24 -14.53 -13.53
CA GLN A 500 -5.65 -14.29 -12.15
C GLN A 500 -6.61 -13.09 -12.03
N VAL A 501 -7.30 -13.02 -10.89
CA VAL A 501 -8.23 -11.93 -10.54
C VAL A 501 -7.47 -10.86 -9.77
N CYS A 502 -7.69 -9.60 -10.12
CA CYS A 502 -7.19 -8.49 -9.35
C CYS A 502 -8.12 -8.21 -8.17
N CYS A 503 -7.57 -8.17 -6.96
CA CYS A 503 -8.37 -7.87 -5.79
C CYS A 503 -8.85 -6.40 -5.80
N PRO A 504 -10.18 -6.17 -5.78
CA PRO A 504 -10.75 -4.83 -5.87
C PRO A 504 -10.30 -3.91 -4.74
N VAL A 505 -10.42 -2.61 -5.00
CA VAL A 505 -10.38 -1.59 -3.96
C VAL A 505 -11.37 -1.93 -2.85
N ASN A 506 -10.96 -1.76 -1.58
CA ASN A 506 -11.72 -2.13 -0.38
C ASN A 506 -11.77 -3.63 -0.02
N THR A 507 -10.87 -4.45 -0.59
CA THR A 507 -10.65 -5.83 -0.12
C THR A 507 -9.36 -5.92 0.70
N TYR A 508 -9.26 -6.88 1.63
CA TYR A 508 -8.05 -7.00 2.47
C TYR A 508 -6.79 -7.41 1.68
N LYS A 509 -6.96 -7.86 0.44
CA LYS A 509 -5.89 -8.15 -0.54
C LYS A 509 -5.84 -7.13 -1.67
N GLU A 510 -6.40 -5.93 -1.50
CA GLU A 510 -6.44 -4.88 -2.53
C GLU A 510 -5.14 -4.76 -3.33
N GLY A 511 -5.28 -4.72 -4.65
CA GLY A 511 -4.15 -4.58 -5.57
C GLY A 511 -3.26 -5.82 -5.67
N ARG A 512 -3.65 -6.96 -5.10
CA ARG A 512 -2.95 -8.26 -5.27
C ARG A 512 -3.66 -9.11 -6.31
N CYS A 513 -2.89 -9.89 -7.07
CA CYS A 513 -3.44 -10.92 -7.94
C CYS A 513 -3.70 -12.19 -7.14
N VAL A 514 -4.88 -12.80 -7.33
CA VAL A 514 -5.29 -14.04 -6.68
C VAL A 514 -5.96 -14.99 -7.68
N ASN A 515 -6.11 -16.25 -7.32
CA ASN A 515 -6.69 -17.24 -8.23
C ASN A 515 -8.20 -17.07 -8.42
N THR A 516 -8.92 -16.60 -7.40
CA THR A 516 -10.37 -16.36 -7.47
C THR A 516 -10.79 -15.11 -6.69
N ILE A 517 -11.90 -14.47 -7.08
CA ILE A 517 -12.40 -13.27 -6.39
C ILE A 517 -12.71 -13.54 -4.90
N THR A 518 -13.10 -14.76 -4.55
CA THR A 518 -13.35 -15.18 -3.16
C THR A 518 -12.10 -15.09 -2.29
N ASP A 519 -10.92 -15.29 -2.87
CA ASP A 519 -9.65 -15.14 -2.15
C ASP A 519 -9.41 -13.69 -1.72
N CYS A 520 -10.08 -12.71 -2.34
CA CYS A 520 -10.06 -11.31 -1.93
C CYS A 520 -11.05 -11.01 -0.80
N ILE A 521 -12.05 -11.87 -0.57
CA ILE A 521 -13.25 -11.59 0.24
C ILE A 521 -13.40 -12.62 1.38
N SER A 522 -12.31 -13.21 1.89
CA SER A 522 -12.42 -14.12 3.04
C SER A 522 -13.00 -13.40 4.25
N ASP A 523 -14.06 -13.97 4.84
CA ASP A 523 -14.65 -13.54 6.11
C ASP A 523 -13.57 -13.53 7.19
N ILE A 524 -13.05 -12.35 7.50
CA ILE A 524 -12.21 -12.14 8.67
C ILE A 524 -13.14 -11.61 9.76
N PRO A 525 -13.64 -12.45 10.68
CA PRO A 525 -14.57 -12.01 11.72
C PRO A 525 -13.92 -11.08 12.75
N THR A 526 -12.57 -11.01 12.80
CA THR A 526 -11.82 -10.19 13.76
C THR A 526 -10.48 -9.75 13.17
N SER A 527 -10.10 -8.49 13.34
CA SER A 527 -8.76 -8.01 12.98
C SER A 527 -7.90 -7.77 14.22
N VAL A 528 -6.65 -8.24 14.20
CA VAL A 528 -5.69 -8.04 15.30
C VAL A 528 -4.54 -7.19 14.79
N PHE A 529 -4.33 -6.03 15.40
CA PHE A 529 -3.18 -5.17 15.12
C PHE A 529 -2.14 -5.33 16.21
N GLU A 530 -0.89 -5.52 15.82
CA GLU A 530 0.26 -5.67 16.70
C GLU A 530 1.26 -4.53 16.46
N TRP A 531 1.56 -3.76 17.49
CA TRP A 531 2.60 -2.73 17.48
C TRP A 531 3.86 -3.24 18.18
N LYS A 532 4.97 -3.27 17.45
CA LYS A 532 6.31 -3.53 18.01
C LYS A 532 7.08 -2.21 18.13
N PHE A 533 7.78 -2.04 19.25
CA PHE A 533 8.54 -0.83 19.54
C PHE A 533 10.02 -1.16 19.73
N SER A 534 10.88 -0.37 19.10
CA SER A 534 12.33 -0.37 19.38
C SER A 534 12.74 1.02 19.83
N THR A 535 13.14 1.14 21.10
CA THR A 535 13.52 2.42 21.73
C THR A 535 14.99 2.81 21.49
N GLY A 536 15.72 2.05 20.66
CA GLY A 536 17.16 2.29 20.41
C GLY A 536 18.09 2.06 21.61
N PHE A 537 17.55 1.66 22.76
CA PHE A 537 18.32 1.27 23.95
C PHE A 537 18.32 -0.26 24.11
N GLY A 538 19.50 -0.87 23.96
CA GLY A 538 19.73 -2.32 24.18
C GLY A 538 19.71 -3.13 22.88
N THR A 539 20.83 -3.76 22.54
CA THR A 539 20.93 -4.67 21.39
C THR A 539 20.23 -5.98 21.70
N CYS A 540 19.19 -6.34 20.95
CA CYS A 540 18.69 -7.71 20.86
C CYS A 540 18.95 -8.23 19.44
N VAL A 541 19.71 -9.32 19.34
CA VAL A 541 20.07 -9.99 18.08
C VAL A 541 19.41 -11.36 18.08
N GLY A 542 18.38 -11.56 17.24
CA GLY A 542 17.81 -12.88 16.96
C GLY A 542 16.28 -12.88 16.73
N PRO A 543 15.74 -13.89 16.02
CA PRO A 543 14.35 -13.89 15.51
C PRO A 543 13.26 -14.26 16.55
N ASN A 544 13.61 -14.48 17.82
CA ASN A 544 12.64 -14.82 18.87
C ASN A 544 12.82 -13.93 20.10
N CYS A 545 12.33 -12.69 20.05
CA CYS A 545 12.20 -11.83 21.23
C CYS A 545 10.76 -11.95 21.79
N ASP A 546 10.40 -13.13 22.30
CA ASP A 546 9.05 -13.40 22.84
C ASP A 546 8.95 -13.27 24.37
N ASP A 547 10.06 -13.22 25.11
CA ASP A 547 10.01 -12.93 26.54
C ASP A 547 11.39 -12.41 27.01
N PRO A 548 11.51 -11.16 27.48
CA PRO A 548 12.78 -10.59 27.94
C PRO A 548 13.31 -11.29 29.20
N CYS A 549 12.51 -12.14 29.84
CA CYS A 549 12.91 -12.93 30.99
C CYS A 549 13.54 -14.28 30.59
N ARG A 550 13.39 -14.72 29.33
CA ARG A 550 13.84 -16.06 28.87
C ARG A 550 15.36 -16.24 28.88
N ASP A 551 16.11 -15.14 28.81
CA ASP A 551 17.57 -15.16 28.82
C ASP A 551 18.14 -15.45 30.23
N PHE A 552 17.33 -15.38 31.28
CA PHE A 552 17.72 -15.75 32.64
C PHE A 552 17.45 -17.23 32.86
N THR A 553 18.51 -18.02 32.77
CA THR A 553 18.41 -19.49 32.84
C THR A 553 18.41 -20.03 34.27
N THR A 554 18.62 -19.18 35.28
CA THR A 554 18.63 -19.55 36.70
C THR A 554 17.59 -18.78 37.51
N ALA A 555 17.07 -19.41 38.57
CA ALA A 555 16.11 -18.80 39.49
C ALA A 555 16.66 -17.51 40.14
N GLU A 556 17.96 -17.47 40.43
CA GLU A 556 18.61 -16.33 41.07
C GLU A 556 18.66 -15.12 40.13
N GLU A 557 19.08 -15.29 38.88
CA GLU A 557 19.10 -14.24 37.86
C GLU A 557 17.69 -13.73 37.55
N CYS A 558 16.73 -14.65 37.49
CA CYS A 558 15.32 -14.34 37.23
C CYS A 558 14.69 -13.50 38.35
N SER A 559 14.92 -13.89 39.61
CA SER A 559 14.38 -13.23 40.80
C SER A 559 14.93 -11.81 41.04
N GLN A 560 16.06 -11.47 40.43
CA GLN A 560 16.65 -10.14 40.50
C GLN A 560 15.97 -9.14 39.55
N GLN A 561 15.14 -9.61 38.61
CA GLN A 561 14.40 -8.76 37.68
C GLN A 561 12.99 -8.50 38.19
N THR A 562 12.60 -7.23 38.27
CA THR A 562 11.32 -6.82 38.86
C THR A 562 10.08 -7.18 38.05
N ALA A 563 10.25 -7.61 36.79
CA ALA A 563 9.17 -8.02 35.87
C ALA A 563 9.24 -9.51 35.50
N CYS A 564 10.20 -10.26 36.06
CA CYS A 564 10.37 -11.67 35.79
C CYS A 564 10.09 -12.51 37.03
N CYS A 565 9.67 -13.74 36.80
CA CYS A 565 9.52 -14.74 37.83
C CYS A 565 9.91 -16.10 37.28
N PHE A 566 10.42 -16.97 38.17
CA PHE A 566 10.80 -18.32 37.79
C PHE A 566 9.53 -19.16 37.74
N ASP A 567 9.10 -19.56 36.55
CA ASP A 567 7.82 -20.25 36.37
C ASP A 567 7.98 -21.74 36.60
N SER A 568 7.23 -22.26 37.58
CA SER A 568 7.09 -23.68 37.88
C SER A 568 6.26 -24.46 36.85
N LYS A 569 5.60 -23.74 35.94
CA LYS A 569 4.60 -24.26 34.99
C LYS A 569 3.47 -25.03 35.69
N ALA A 570 3.17 -24.64 36.93
CA ALA A 570 2.25 -25.34 37.82
C ALA A 570 2.63 -26.81 38.10
N THR A 571 3.93 -27.13 38.11
CA THR A 571 4.43 -28.46 38.46
C THR A 571 5.50 -28.41 39.55
N ASP A 572 5.74 -29.58 40.18
CA ASP A 572 6.84 -29.78 41.14
C ASP A 572 8.16 -30.19 40.45
N ASP A 573 8.18 -30.35 39.12
CA ASP A 573 9.39 -30.66 38.37
C ASP A 573 10.28 -29.41 38.32
N LEU A 574 11.56 -29.55 38.67
CA LEU A 574 12.50 -28.42 38.69
C LEU A 574 13.28 -28.31 37.37
N THR A 575 13.11 -29.27 36.46
CA THR A 575 13.87 -29.34 35.21
C THR A 575 13.19 -28.63 34.05
N ASP A 576 11.90 -28.34 34.17
CA ASP A 576 11.13 -27.56 33.20
C ASP A 576 10.89 -26.11 33.66
N ASP A 577 11.29 -25.77 34.89
CA ASP A 577 11.28 -24.41 35.42
C ASP A 577 12.02 -23.46 34.46
N SER A 578 11.38 -22.35 34.11
CA SER A 578 11.97 -21.37 33.20
C SER A 578 11.59 -19.96 33.59
N CYS A 579 12.52 -19.02 33.44
CA CYS A 579 12.22 -17.62 33.70
C CYS A 579 11.30 -17.06 32.62
N ARG A 580 10.25 -16.36 33.05
CA ARG A 580 9.28 -15.70 32.17
C ARG A 580 8.79 -14.40 32.78
N SER A 581 8.12 -13.59 31.96
CA SER A 581 7.43 -12.39 32.41
C SER A 581 6.24 -12.75 33.30
N GLY A 582 6.14 -12.12 34.48
CA GLY A 582 5.06 -12.38 35.42
C GLY A 582 5.32 -11.79 36.82
N SER A 583 4.34 -11.92 37.70
CA SER A 583 4.45 -11.44 39.08
C SER A 583 5.13 -12.48 39.96
N ALA A 584 6.27 -12.12 40.57
CA ALA A 584 6.97 -12.97 41.51
C ALA A 584 6.30 -12.99 42.90
N ILE A 585 6.33 -14.14 43.56
CA ILE A 585 5.98 -14.27 44.97
C ILE A 585 6.99 -13.44 45.79
N SER A 586 6.47 -12.54 46.63
CA SER A 586 7.28 -11.50 47.28
C SER A 586 7.96 -11.95 48.59
N SER A 587 7.58 -13.08 49.16
CA SER A 587 8.09 -13.55 50.46
C SER A 587 7.84 -15.04 50.69
N GLY A 588 8.65 -15.68 51.54
CA GLY A 588 8.53 -17.11 51.89
C GLY A 588 9.54 -18.00 51.16
N ALA A 589 9.35 -19.32 51.25
CA ALA A 589 10.26 -20.29 50.65
C ALA A 589 10.24 -20.27 49.11
N ASP A 590 9.15 -19.81 48.51
CA ASP A 590 8.93 -19.73 47.07
C ASP A 590 9.16 -18.31 46.50
N GLN A 591 9.85 -17.45 47.27
CA GLN A 591 10.15 -16.09 46.83
C GLN A 591 10.90 -16.10 45.48
N GLY A 592 10.41 -15.33 44.52
CA GLY A 592 10.97 -15.27 43.16
C GLY A 592 10.32 -16.20 42.13
N TYR A 593 9.51 -17.18 42.56
CA TYR A 593 8.69 -17.98 41.63
C TYR A 593 7.47 -17.21 41.16
N CYS A 594 6.93 -17.58 39.99
CA CYS A 594 5.70 -16.98 39.48
C CYS A 594 4.50 -17.27 40.39
N ALA A 595 3.68 -16.24 40.60
CA ALA A 595 2.50 -16.31 41.43
C ALA A 595 1.34 -16.98 40.68
N TYR A 596 1.02 -18.20 41.06
CA TYR A 596 -0.22 -18.88 40.70
C TYR A 596 -1.28 -18.68 41.79
N TYR A 597 -2.53 -18.84 41.40
CA TYR A 597 -3.68 -18.71 42.30
C TYR A 597 -4.67 -19.85 42.08
N ASN A 598 -5.45 -20.13 43.13
CA ASN A 598 -6.59 -21.04 43.11
C ASN A 598 -7.83 -20.24 43.51
N CYS A 599 -9.01 -20.81 43.25
CA CYS A 599 -10.23 -20.30 43.86
C CYS A 599 -10.17 -20.44 45.39
N ASP A 600 -10.81 -19.51 46.09
CA ASP A 600 -10.84 -19.49 47.55
C ASP A 600 -11.59 -20.71 48.08
N ALA A 601 -10.99 -21.39 49.06
CA ALA A 601 -11.52 -22.65 49.58
C ALA A 601 -12.86 -22.49 50.33
N VAL A 602 -13.21 -21.26 50.75
CA VAL A 602 -14.46 -20.93 51.44
C VAL A 602 -15.43 -20.23 50.48
N ASN A 603 -14.93 -19.35 49.63
CA ASN A 603 -15.69 -18.67 48.59
C ASN A 603 -15.18 -19.04 47.21
N ILE A 604 -15.53 -20.24 46.74
CA ILE A 604 -15.03 -20.83 45.50
C ILE A 604 -15.27 -19.97 44.24
N THR A 605 -16.15 -18.97 44.37
CA THR A 605 -16.46 -17.97 43.32
C THR A 605 -15.44 -16.85 43.19
N GLN A 606 -14.51 -16.75 44.13
CA GLN A 606 -13.51 -15.71 44.21
C GLN A 606 -12.13 -16.33 44.12
N CYS A 607 -11.22 -15.62 43.48
CA CYS A 607 -9.82 -15.99 43.52
C CYS A 607 -9.25 -15.81 44.95
N ALA A 608 -8.43 -16.74 45.43
CA ALA A 608 -7.70 -16.65 46.69
C ALA A 608 -6.50 -15.68 46.59
N THR A 609 -6.77 -14.41 46.28
CA THR A 609 -5.77 -13.43 45.84
C THR A 609 -4.75 -13.04 46.91
N SER A 610 -4.99 -13.35 48.18
CA SER A 610 -4.10 -13.01 49.31
C SER A 610 -2.96 -14.00 49.54
N THR A 611 -2.95 -15.14 48.85
CA THR A 611 -1.96 -16.21 49.04
C THR A 611 -1.51 -16.75 47.68
N PRO A 612 -0.54 -16.10 47.01
CA PRO A 612 0.04 -16.64 45.79
C PRO A 612 0.79 -17.94 46.09
N LEU A 613 0.70 -18.88 45.17
CA LEU A 613 1.29 -20.22 45.27
C LEU A 613 2.34 -20.39 44.19
N LYS A 614 3.40 -21.16 44.48
CA LYS A 614 4.32 -21.62 43.43
C LYS A 614 3.59 -22.49 42.40
N ILE A 615 2.60 -23.27 42.84
CA ILE A 615 1.81 -24.17 42.01
C ILE A 615 0.33 -23.93 42.30
N GLY A 616 -0.41 -23.53 41.28
CA GLY A 616 -1.84 -23.27 41.36
C GLY A 616 -2.50 -23.42 39.99
N SER A 617 -3.82 -23.35 39.97
CA SER A 617 -4.62 -23.69 38.80
C SER A 617 -4.62 -22.59 37.74
N TYR A 618 -4.34 -21.35 38.15
CA TYR A 618 -4.39 -20.17 37.29
C TYR A 618 -3.11 -19.36 37.40
N PHE A 619 -2.51 -19.04 36.26
CA PHE A 619 -1.30 -18.23 36.17
C PHE A 619 -1.68 -16.75 36.28
N GLY A 620 -1.35 -16.11 37.41
CA GLY A 620 -1.73 -14.72 37.66
C GLY A 620 -3.15 -14.53 38.20
N GLN A 621 -3.37 -13.34 38.78
CA GLN A 621 -4.57 -13.04 39.57
C GLN A 621 -5.81 -12.79 38.71
N ALA A 622 -5.64 -12.20 37.51
CA ALA A 622 -6.74 -11.81 36.63
C ALA A 622 -7.48 -13.04 36.06
N ASP A 623 -6.73 -14.04 35.61
CA ASP A 623 -7.30 -15.30 35.09
C ASP A 623 -8.08 -16.04 36.18
N CYS A 624 -7.51 -16.10 37.39
CA CYS A 624 -8.18 -16.67 38.56
C CYS A 624 -9.47 -15.92 38.94
N ILE A 625 -9.50 -14.58 38.90
CA ILE A 625 -10.72 -13.81 39.16
C ILE A 625 -11.80 -14.09 38.11
N THR A 626 -11.41 -14.23 36.85
CA THR A 626 -12.34 -14.48 35.74
C THR A 626 -12.92 -15.89 35.77
N GLU A 627 -12.08 -16.88 36.09
CA GLU A 627 -12.47 -18.29 36.03
C GLU A 627 -13.17 -18.78 37.30
N CYS A 628 -12.83 -18.26 38.49
CA CYS A 628 -13.50 -18.67 39.73
C CYS A 628 -14.95 -18.19 39.82
N VAL A 629 -15.31 -17.06 39.21
CA VAL A 629 -16.68 -16.47 39.25
C VAL A 629 -17.75 -17.36 38.60
N LYS A 630 -17.35 -18.45 37.92
CA LYS A 630 -18.26 -19.37 37.23
C LYS A 630 -18.98 -20.38 38.14
N ASP A 631 -18.70 -20.42 39.45
CA ASP A 631 -19.47 -21.21 40.43
C ASP A 631 -20.57 -20.35 41.11
N ASP A 632 -21.83 -20.82 41.17
CA ASP A 632 -22.99 -20.07 41.72
C ASP A 632 -23.42 -20.58 43.12
N PRO A 633 -23.20 -19.81 44.21
CA PRO A 633 -23.51 -20.21 45.57
C PRO A 633 -24.99 -20.01 45.94
N CYS A 634 -25.77 -19.26 45.15
CA CYS A 634 -27.18 -18.96 45.41
C CYS A 634 -28.10 -20.09 44.89
N SER A 635 -27.70 -20.77 43.81
CA SER A 635 -28.44 -21.90 43.20
C SER A 635 -28.76 -23.06 44.16
N SER A 636 -27.99 -23.22 45.25
CA SER A 636 -28.18 -24.27 46.26
C SER A 636 -29.13 -23.87 47.40
N LEU A 637 -29.56 -22.61 47.46
CA LEU A 637 -30.39 -22.05 48.54
C LEU A 637 -31.86 -22.03 48.11
N THR A 638 -32.69 -22.88 48.70
CA THR A 638 -34.08 -23.10 48.23
C THR A 638 -35.14 -22.36 49.03
N SER A 639 -34.76 -21.51 50.01
CA SER A 639 -35.74 -20.79 50.84
C SER A 639 -35.45 -19.29 50.94
N VAL A 640 -36.52 -18.49 50.95
CA VAL A 640 -36.49 -17.03 51.13
C VAL A 640 -35.67 -16.62 52.37
N ALA A 641 -35.81 -17.37 53.47
CA ALA A 641 -35.17 -17.05 54.75
C ALA A 641 -33.65 -17.30 54.74
N THR A 642 -33.17 -18.30 54.00
CA THR A 642 -31.74 -18.59 53.84
C THR A 642 -31.10 -17.76 52.75
N CYS A 643 -31.84 -17.43 51.69
CA CYS A 643 -31.39 -16.57 50.59
C CYS A 643 -31.06 -15.15 51.10
N ARG A 644 -31.98 -14.57 51.90
CA ARG A 644 -31.81 -13.22 52.50
C ARG A 644 -30.67 -13.08 53.50
N GLN A 645 -30.13 -14.20 54.01
CA GLN A 645 -29.01 -14.17 54.95
C GLN A 645 -27.66 -14.04 54.25
N ASN A 646 -27.58 -14.35 52.95
CA ASN A 646 -26.39 -14.15 52.15
C ASN A 646 -26.46 -12.77 51.48
N SER A 647 -25.51 -11.88 51.80
CA SER A 647 -25.51 -10.50 51.28
C SER A 647 -25.29 -10.38 49.77
N ARG A 648 -25.07 -11.50 49.07
CA ARG A 648 -24.91 -11.58 47.60
C ARG A 648 -26.06 -12.30 46.89
N CYS A 649 -27.04 -12.82 47.64
CA CYS A 649 -28.19 -13.50 47.07
C CYS A 649 -29.48 -12.73 47.36
N CYS A 650 -30.39 -12.79 46.42
CA CYS A 650 -31.73 -12.23 46.55
C CYS A 650 -32.73 -13.26 46.04
N PHE A 651 -33.96 -13.20 46.55
CA PHE A 651 -35.00 -14.09 46.06
C PHE A 651 -35.52 -13.53 44.75
N ASP A 652 -35.23 -14.19 43.64
CA ASP A 652 -35.59 -13.73 42.31
C ASP A 652 -37.02 -14.16 42.00
N ALA A 653 -37.85 -13.20 41.62
CA ALA A 653 -39.22 -13.45 41.20
C ALA A 653 -39.32 -14.05 39.78
N ASN A 654 -38.16 -14.28 39.13
CA ASN A 654 -38.05 -14.84 37.79
C ASN A 654 -38.92 -14.12 36.74
N LYS A 655 -39.07 -12.80 36.93
CA LYS A 655 -39.92 -11.90 36.13
C LYS A 655 -41.42 -12.23 36.15
N THR A 656 -41.90 -13.03 37.11
CA THR A 656 -43.33 -13.34 37.27
C THR A 656 -43.87 -12.85 38.62
N ILE A 657 -45.20 -12.75 38.72
CA ILE A 657 -45.89 -12.39 39.98
C ILE A 657 -46.16 -13.67 40.81
N ASP A 658 -45.97 -14.86 40.23
CA ASP A 658 -46.20 -16.13 40.91
C ASP A 658 -45.02 -16.45 41.83
N ALA A 659 -45.29 -16.84 43.08
CA ALA A 659 -44.24 -17.17 44.04
C ALA A 659 -43.74 -18.63 43.90
N ALA A 660 -44.31 -19.40 42.97
CA ALA A 660 -44.01 -20.82 42.80
C ALA A 660 -42.73 -21.10 42.00
N ASP A 661 -42.26 -20.17 41.16
CA ASP A 661 -41.02 -20.27 40.39
C ASP A 661 -39.89 -19.38 40.94
N ASP A 662 -40.12 -18.71 42.07
CA ASP A 662 -39.12 -17.90 42.73
C ASP A 662 -37.90 -18.76 43.14
N VAL A 663 -36.71 -18.35 42.73
CA VAL A 663 -35.44 -19.04 43.02
C VAL A 663 -34.44 -18.08 43.66
N CYS A 664 -33.53 -18.61 44.48
CA CYS A 664 -32.46 -17.78 45.03
C CYS A 664 -31.39 -17.57 43.96
N SER A 665 -31.21 -16.33 43.52
CA SER A 665 -30.27 -15.97 42.47
C SER A 665 -29.27 -14.95 43.00
N LEU A 666 -28.16 -14.80 42.28
CA LEU A 666 -27.20 -13.73 42.51
C LEU A 666 -27.82 -12.38 42.13
N GLY A 667 -27.72 -11.38 43.00
CA GLY A 667 -28.20 -10.03 42.72
C GLY A 667 -28.36 -9.16 43.96
N ASP A 668 -28.63 -7.88 43.74
CA ASP A 668 -28.86 -6.92 44.81
C ASP A 668 -30.26 -7.10 45.41
N ALA A 669 -30.36 -7.17 46.73
CA ALA A 669 -31.64 -7.30 47.40
C ALA A 669 -32.31 -5.93 47.63
N ILE A 670 -33.62 -5.85 47.39
CA ILE A 670 -34.43 -4.69 47.79
C ILE A 670 -34.30 -4.50 49.31
N SER A 671 -33.86 -3.32 49.72
CA SER A 671 -33.37 -3.07 51.09
C SER A 671 -34.47 -2.75 52.10
N SER A 672 -35.68 -2.40 51.66
CA SER A 672 -36.82 -2.05 52.54
C SER A 672 -38.18 -2.19 51.83
N GLY A 673 -39.28 -2.28 52.59
CA GLY A 673 -40.64 -2.39 52.03
C GLY A 673 -41.21 -3.83 52.02
N ALA A 674 -42.35 -4.03 51.36
CA ALA A 674 -43.03 -5.33 51.30
C ALA A 674 -42.23 -6.39 50.54
N ASP A 675 -41.41 -5.96 49.58
CA ASP A 675 -40.56 -6.82 48.75
C ASP A 675 -39.11 -6.92 49.25
N GLN A 676 -38.85 -6.51 50.50
CA GLN A 676 -37.52 -6.57 51.09
C GLN A 676 -36.92 -7.98 50.97
N GLY A 677 -35.72 -8.09 50.41
CA GLY A 677 -35.03 -9.36 50.20
C GLY A 677 -35.33 -10.09 48.88
N TYR A 678 -36.21 -9.55 48.04
CA TYR A 678 -36.31 -9.95 46.63
C TYR A 678 -35.24 -9.24 45.79
N CYS A 679 -34.90 -9.81 44.63
CA CYS A 679 -33.96 -9.18 43.70
C CYS A 679 -34.48 -7.84 43.22
N ALA A 680 -33.60 -6.84 43.25
CA ALA A 680 -33.86 -5.50 42.77
C ALA A 680 -33.78 -5.48 41.25
N TYR A 681 -34.91 -5.20 40.61
CA TYR A 681 -35.00 -4.93 39.19
C TYR A 681 -35.32 -3.45 38.94
N TYR A 682 -35.02 -3.02 37.72
CA TYR A 682 -35.16 -1.65 37.26
C TYR A 682 -35.76 -1.65 35.84
N ASP A 683 -36.49 -0.59 35.54
CA ASP A 683 -37.01 -0.28 34.21
C ASP A 683 -36.57 1.12 33.80
N CYS A 684 -36.69 1.44 32.51
CA CYS A 684 -36.49 2.81 32.06
C CYS A 684 -37.57 3.72 32.67
N ASP A 685 -37.21 4.98 32.92
CA ASP A 685 -38.14 5.95 33.49
C ASP A 685 -39.33 6.15 32.54
N ALA A 686 -40.54 6.12 33.11
CA ALA A 686 -41.78 6.18 32.34
C ALA A 686 -42.03 7.56 31.69
N VAL A 687 -41.31 8.59 32.13
CA VAL A 687 -41.42 9.97 31.63
C VAL A 687 -40.22 10.30 30.74
N ASP A 688 -39.02 9.91 31.14
CA ASP A 688 -37.80 10.04 30.33
C ASP A 688 -37.18 8.66 30.07
N THR A 689 -37.63 8.02 28.98
CA THR A 689 -37.22 6.66 28.61
C THR A 689 -35.73 6.52 28.32
N THR A 690 -34.98 7.64 28.27
CA THR A 690 -33.53 7.65 28.07
C THR A 690 -32.73 7.51 29.37
N LEU A 691 -33.42 7.48 30.51
CA LEU A 691 -32.85 7.38 31.84
C LEU A 691 -33.40 6.16 32.57
N CYS A 692 -32.60 5.52 33.42
CA CYS A 692 -33.09 4.46 34.28
C CYS A 692 -33.93 5.05 35.44
N ALA A 693 -35.03 4.39 35.81
CA ALA A 693 -35.85 4.75 36.97
C ALA A 693 -35.17 4.36 38.29
N THR A 694 -34.06 5.04 38.63
CA THR A 694 -33.14 4.67 39.72
C THR A 694 -33.70 4.85 41.14
N SER A 695 -34.85 5.52 41.31
CA SER A 695 -35.33 5.96 42.63
C SER A 695 -36.18 4.94 43.40
N THR A 696 -36.64 3.84 42.76
CA THR A 696 -37.40 2.77 43.42
C THR A 696 -37.15 1.41 42.75
N PRO A 697 -36.29 0.53 43.30
CA PRO A 697 -36.13 -0.83 42.78
C PRO A 697 -37.43 -1.62 42.94
N ILE A 698 -37.78 -2.41 41.93
CA ILE A 698 -39.03 -3.18 41.87
C ILE A 698 -38.76 -4.69 41.89
N LYS A 699 -39.71 -5.47 42.39
CA LYS A 699 -39.61 -6.94 42.49
C LYS A 699 -39.57 -7.63 41.11
N VAL A 700 -40.22 -7.03 40.12
CA VAL A 700 -40.34 -7.56 38.74
C VAL A 700 -40.12 -6.40 37.78
N GLY A 701 -38.98 -6.39 37.11
CA GLY A 701 -38.60 -5.38 36.12
C GLY A 701 -37.69 -5.98 35.05
N THR A 702 -37.35 -5.19 34.04
CA THR A 702 -36.66 -5.66 32.84
C THR A 702 -35.19 -5.94 33.11
N TYR A 703 -34.53 -5.06 33.87
CA TYR A 703 -33.08 -5.06 34.08
C TYR A 703 -32.73 -5.38 35.54
N SER A 704 -31.81 -6.32 35.76
CA SER A 704 -31.43 -6.79 37.10
C SER A 704 -30.39 -5.92 37.81
N SER A 705 -29.94 -4.81 37.19
CA SER A 705 -29.04 -3.85 37.83
C SER A 705 -29.25 -2.42 37.30
N ILE A 706 -28.88 -1.42 38.10
CA ILE A 706 -28.89 -0.01 37.67
C ILE A 706 -27.93 0.21 36.50
N SER A 707 -26.76 -0.41 36.48
CA SER A 707 -25.80 -0.22 35.38
C SER A 707 -26.27 -0.82 34.06
N SER A 708 -26.96 -1.97 34.09
CA SER A 708 -27.56 -2.58 32.89
C SER A 708 -28.76 -1.76 32.42
N CYS A 709 -29.57 -1.25 33.35
CA CYS A 709 -30.66 -0.33 33.06
C CYS A 709 -30.15 1.01 32.50
N ASP A 710 -29.14 1.64 33.10
CA ASP A 710 -28.56 2.90 32.61
C ASP A 710 -27.95 2.72 31.23
N ARG A 711 -27.25 1.62 30.94
CA ARG A 711 -26.70 1.34 29.61
C ARG A 711 -27.78 0.99 28.57
N SER A 712 -28.85 0.33 28.98
CA SER A 712 -29.91 -0.11 28.05
C SER A 712 -30.99 0.96 27.83
N CYS A 713 -31.19 1.85 28.80
CA CYS A 713 -32.05 3.02 28.67
C CYS A 713 -31.28 4.19 28.03
N TRP A 714 -29.95 4.27 28.20
CA TRP A 714 -29.10 5.23 27.49
C TRP A 714 -28.54 4.65 26.18
N THR A 715 -29.21 4.92 25.07
CA THR A 715 -28.75 4.49 23.74
C THR A 715 -28.69 5.70 22.79
N PRO A 716 -27.48 6.15 22.39
CA PRO A 716 -27.31 6.93 21.16
C PRO A 716 -27.70 6.05 19.95
N PRO A 717 -28.20 6.61 18.83
CA PRO A 717 -28.52 5.80 17.66
C PRO A 717 -27.30 5.05 17.14
N SER A 718 -27.35 3.72 17.11
CA SER A 718 -26.31 2.84 16.55
C SER A 718 -26.93 1.58 15.93
N GLY A 719 -26.10 0.74 15.28
CA GLY A 719 -26.54 -0.57 14.79
C GLY A 719 -26.31 -0.83 13.31
N ALA A 720 -26.05 0.19 12.48
CA ALA A 720 -25.96 0.04 11.03
C ALA A 720 -24.96 -1.05 10.60
N GLY A 721 -25.47 -2.16 10.06
CA GLY A 721 -24.65 -3.31 9.63
C GLY A 721 -24.23 -4.26 10.75
N LEU A 722 -24.72 -4.12 11.98
CA LEU A 722 -24.45 -5.05 13.07
C LEU A 722 -25.43 -6.24 13.07
N SER A 723 -24.95 -7.37 13.58
CA SER A 723 -25.77 -8.57 13.78
C SER A 723 -26.82 -8.35 14.87
N CYS A 724 -28.04 -8.79 14.61
CA CYS A 724 -29.12 -8.80 15.61
C CYS A 724 -29.13 -10.07 16.49
N ALA A 725 -28.12 -10.93 16.36
CA ALA A 725 -27.99 -12.09 17.23
C ALA A 725 -27.47 -11.65 18.61
N GLY A 726 -28.21 -11.99 19.68
CA GLY A 726 -27.79 -11.67 21.05
C GLY A 726 -26.51 -12.41 21.48
N ALA A 727 -25.75 -11.82 22.41
CA ALA A 727 -24.44 -12.31 22.88
C ALA A 727 -24.47 -13.62 23.71
N THR A 728 -25.65 -14.19 23.99
CA THR A 728 -25.81 -15.45 24.74
C THR A 728 -26.78 -16.39 24.02
N VAL A 729 -26.51 -17.70 24.08
CA VAL A 729 -26.97 -18.73 23.13
C VAL A 729 -28.51 -18.89 23.04
N SER A 730 -29.00 -19.03 21.80
CA SER A 730 -30.23 -19.72 21.33
C SER A 730 -31.59 -19.03 21.47
N SER A 731 -32.06 -18.48 20.34
CA SER A 731 -33.45 -18.26 19.85
C SER A 731 -34.15 -16.91 20.06
N THR A 732 -33.53 -15.94 20.73
CA THR A 732 -34.08 -14.57 20.84
C THR A 732 -33.18 -13.56 20.14
N CYS A 733 -33.75 -12.85 19.18
CA CYS A 733 -33.08 -11.80 18.42
C CYS A 733 -33.11 -10.49 19.20
N ASP A 734 -31.97 -9.80 19.27
CA ASP A 734 -31.86 -8.51 19.93
C ASP A 734 -32.15 -7.41 18.90
N THR A 735 -33.42 -7.03 18.79
CA THR A 735 -33.84 -5.96 17.89
C THR A 735 -33.47 -4.57 18.40
N THR A 736 -32.98 -4.45 19.64
CA THR A 736 -32.58 -3.17 20.23
C THR A 736 -31.22 -2.69 19.72
N VAL A 737 -30.46 -3.58 19.07
CA VAL A 737 -29.21 -3.26 18.36
C VAL A 737 -29.47 -2.28 17.20
N CYS A 738 -30.62 -2.33 16.52
CA CYS A 738 -30.94 -1.46 15.38
C CYS A 738 -31.60 -0.14 15.82
N ASN A 739 -30.92 0.63 16.66
CA ASN A 739 -31.47 1.86 17.22
C ASN A 739 -31.19 3.10 16.35
N TYR A 740 -31.00 2.92 15.04
CA TYR A 740 -30.89 4.00 14.07
C TYR A 740 -32.19 4.08 13.24
N LEU A 741 -32.70 5.30 13.03
CA LEU A 741 -33.97 5.54 12.35
C LEU A 741 -33.96 4.93 10.94
N GLY A 742 -34.95 4.07 10.66
CA GLY A 742 -35.11 3.40 9.37
C GLY A 742 -34.32 2.09 9.19
N LEU A 743 -33.60 1.62 10.22
CA LEU A 743 -33.01 0.28 10.24
C LEU A 743 -33.92 -0.74 10.92
N SER A 744 -33.82 -2.00 10.52
CA SER A 744 -34.50 -3.12 11.13
C SER A 744 -33.65 -4.38 11.00
N CYS A 745 -33.85 -5.35 11.88
CA CYS A 745 -33.24 -6.67 11.75
C CYS A 745 -33.82 -7.40 10.54
N LEU A 746 -33.09 -7.36 9.42
CA LEU A 746 -33.50 -7.98 8.17
C LEU A 746 -32.69 -9.26 7.92
N THR A 747 -33.39 -10.38 7.75
CA THR A 747 -32.81 -11.65 7.29
C THR A 747 -32.39 -11.57 5.83
N SER A 748 -31.63 -12.55 5.34
CA SER A 748 -31.07 -12.55 3.96
C SER A 748 -32.10 -12.38 2.82
N ASP A 749 -33.36 -12.69 3.05
CA ASP A 749 -34.48 -12.48 2.13
C ASP A 749 -35.12 -11.08 2.21
N GLY A 750 -34.70 -10.25 3.16
CA GLY A 750 -35.26 -8.92 3.44
C GLY A 750 -36.49 -8.93 4.35
N SER A 751 -36.80 -10.08 4.96
CA SER A 751 -37.91 -10.20 5.91
C SER A 751 -37.50 -9.70 7.30
N PHE A 752 -38.44 -9.12 8.03
CA PHE A 752 -38.25 -8.85 9.46
C PHE A 752 -38.44 -10.14 10.25
N ASN A 753 -37.44 -10.53 11.06
CA ASN A 753 -37.54 -11.69 11.92
C ASN A 753 -37.18 -11.34 13.37
N ALA A 754 -38.16 -11.41 14.27
CA ALA A 754 -37.97 -11.17 15.71
C ALA A 754 -37.70 -12.47 16.50
N THR A 755 -37.92 -13.64 15.90
CA THR A 755 -37.82 -14.94 16.58
C THR A 755 -37.39 -16.03 15.60
N GLY A 756 -36.14 -16.51 15.68
CA GLY A 756 -35.64 -17.58 14.82
C GLY A 756 -34.14 -17.87 14.99
N PRO A 757 -33.60 -18.89 14.30
CA PRO A 757 -32.16 -19.16 14.30
C PRO A 757 -31.35 -18.11 13.53
N ASP A 758 -32.00 -17.40 12.60
CA ASP A 758 -31.44 -16.26 11.88
C ASP A 758 -32.13 -14.98 12.36
N CYS A 759 -31.36 -14.15 13.07
CA CYS A 759 -31.82 -12.87 13.60
C CYS A 759 -31.60 -11.71 12.64
N GLY A 760 -30.94 -11.94 11.51
CA GLY A 760 -30.65 -10.92 10.53
C GLY A 760 -29.62 -9.88 10.99
N THR A 761 -29.47 -8.87 10.15
CA THR A 761 -28.55 -7.75 10.32
C THR A 761 -29.35 -6.46 10.34
N CYS A 762 -28.91 -5.45 11.09
CA CYS A 762 -29.50 -4.13 11.11
C CYS A 762 -29.33 -3.41 9.77
N CYS A 763 -30.37 -3.45 8.95
CA CYS A 763 -30.37 -2.95 7.58
C CYS A 763 -31.61 -2.12 7.30
N CYS A 764 -31.50 -1.18 6.36
CA CYS A 764 -32.67 -0.55 5.75
C CYS A 764 -33.12 -1.37 4.54
N GLN A 765 -34.37 -1.18 4.13
CA GLN A 765 -34.90 -1.82 2.92
C GLN A 765 -34.62 -0.92 1.69
N PRO A 766 -33.94 -1.42 0.64
CA PRO A 766 -33.56 -0.60 -0.50
C PRO A 766 -34.73 0.09 -1.19
N GLY A 767 -34.56 1.37 -1.52
CA GLY A 767 -35.60 2.21 -2.13
C GLY A 767 -36.38 3.08 -1.13
N THR A 768 -36.15 2.93 0.17
CA THR A 768 -36.63 3.89 1.19
C THR A 768 -35.70 5.11 1.26
N ILE A 769 -36.24 6.20 1.80
CA ILE A 769 -35.53 7.45 2.07
C ILE A 769 -35.59 7.68 3.58
N ASP A 770 -34.47 8.07 4.18
CA ASP A 770 -34.46 8.55 5.56
C ASP A 770 -35.15 9.92 5.62
N GLU A 771 -36.26 10.01 6.36
CA GLU A 771 -37.08 11.21 6.46
C GLU A 771 -36.39 12.39 7.16
N LEU A 772 -35.30 12.16 7.89
CA LEU A 772 -34.56 13.20 8.62
C LEU A 772 -33.42 13.81 7.80
N THR A 773 -32.70 12.98 7.04
CA THR A 773 -31.49 13.39 6.30
C THR A 773 -31.71 13.50 4.79
N GLY A 774 -32.78 12.88 4.26
CA GLY A 774 -33.05 12.80 2.83
C GLY A 774 -32.17 11.79 2.08
N TRP A 775 -31.41 10.97 2.80
CA TRP A 775 -30.52 9.95 2.22
C TRP A 775 -31.25 8.71 1.76
N LYS A 776 -30.64 8.02 0.80
CA LYS A 776 -31.27 6.85 0.17
C LYS A 776 -30.70 5.57 0.73
N CYS A 777 -31.58 4.62 1.05
CA CYS A 777 -31.17 3.25 1.33
C CYS A 777 -30.66 2.58 0.04
N LEU A 778 -29.36 2.30 -0.03
CA LEU A 778 -28.75 1.60 -1.16
C LEU A 778 -28.57 0.12 -0.81
N ALA A 779 -28.97 -0.76 -1.73
CA ALA A 779 -28.82 -2.19 -1.56
C ALA A 779 -27.36 -2.62 -1.53
N ASP A 780 -27.08 -3.76 -0.89
CA ASP A 780 -25.79 -4.46 -0.95
C ASP A 780 -24.64 -3.61 -0.40
N LYS A 781 -24.78 -3.15 0.85
CA LYS A 781 -23.86 -2.23 1.53
C LYS A 781 -23.42 -2.78 2.88
N GLY A 782 -22.12 -2.70 3.19
CA GLY A 782 -21.56 -3.27 4.42
C GLY A 782 -21.96 -4.74 4.62
N ASN A 783 -22.34 -5.10 5.86
CA ASN A 783 -22.87 -6.44 6.18
C ASN A 783 -24.36 -6.63 5.81
N CYS A 784 -24.96 -5.66 5.11
CA CYS A 784 -26.33 -5.73 4.58
C CYS A 784 -26.30 -6.18 3.13
N ASP A 785 -25.90 -7.43 2.92
CA ASP A 785 -25.76 -8.06 1.60
C ASP A 785 -27.13 -8.47 1.02
N GLY A 786 -27.24 -8.34 -0.31
CA GLY A 786 -28.41 -8.72 -1.10
C GLY A 786 -29.36 -7.58 -1.49
N VAL A 787 -30.17 -7.83 -2.52
CA VAL A 787 -31.03 -6.80 -3.17
C VAL A 787 -32.13 -6.22 -2.28
N ASN A 788 -32.45 -6.90 -1.16
CA ASN A 788 -33.54 -6.52 -0.25
C ASN A 788 -33.03 -5.91 1.06
N ARG A 789 -31.71 -5.73 1.23
CA ARG A 789 -31.10 -5.11 2.41
C ARG A 789 -30.06 -4.08 1.99
N GLY A 790 -29.92 -3.04 2.78
CA GLY A 790 -29.03 -1.93 2.46
C GLY A 790 -28.67 -1.08 3.67
N LEU A 791 -27.89 -0.03 3.40
CA LEU A 791 -27.55 1.02 4.36
C LEU A 791 -27.94 2.39 3.79
N PHE A 792 -28.19 3.36 4.67
CA PHE A 792 -28.43 4.73 4.25
C PHE A 792 -27.12 5.38 3.80
N CYS A 793 -27.12 5.90 2.58
CA CYS A 793 -25.93 6.48 1.96
C CYS A 793 -26.19 7.89 1.41
N GLY A 794 -25.15 8.71 1.45
CA GLY A 794 -25.17 10.14 1.15
C GLY A 794 -24.44 11.00 2.17
N CYS A 795 -23.79 10.41 3.17
CA CYS A 795 -23.01 11.15 4.16
C CYS A 795 -21.71 11.70 3.56
N SER A 796 -21.29 12.85 4.04
CA SER A 796 -20.00 13.47 3.71
C SER A 796 -19.06 13.62 4.91
N SER A 797 -19.57 13.36 6.12
CA SER A 797 -18.82 13.39 7.36
C SER A 797 -19.46 12.51 8.44
N ASP A 798 -18.68 12.07 9.43
CA ASP A 798 -19.13 11.17 10.50
C ASP A 798 -20.27 11.76 11.35
N ASP A 799 -20.27 13.08 11.56
CA ASP A 799 -21.29 13.79 12.35
C ASP A 799 -22.68 13.70 11.72
N GLU A 800 -22.76 13.36 10.43
CA GLU A 800 -24.03 13.19 9.72
C GLU A 800 -24.61 11.78 9.92
N CYS A 801 -23.80 10.81 10.35
CA CYS A 801 -24.20 9.41 10.54
C CYS A 801 -24.76 9.07 11.93
N GLY A 802 -25.17 10.08 12.70
CA GLY A 802 -25.70 9.91 14.06
C GLY A 802 -24.64 10.14 15.13
N ALA A 803 -24.56 9.24 16.11
CA ALA A 803 -23.57 9.36 17.18
C ALA A 803 -22.18 8.99 16.66
N LYS A 804 -21.32 9.99 16.48
CA LYS A 804 -19.96 9.85 15.95
C LYS A 804 -19.09 8.86 16.74
N GLU A 805 -19.44 8.56 17.98
CA GLU A 805 -18.75 7.61 18.84
C GLU A 805 -19.04 6.15 18.45
N THR A 806 -20.19 5.87 17.83
CA THR A 806 -20.68 4.50 17.55
C THR A 806 -21.00 4.25 16.08
N THR A 807 -21.14 5.29 15.27
CA THR A 807 -21.46 5.22 13.84
C THR A 807 -20.60 6.22 13.07
N GLY A 808 -20.15 5.86 11.86
CA GLY A 808 -19.28 6.69 11.02
C GLY A 808 -19.71 6.67 9.55
N CYS A 809 -19.21 7.62 8.78
CA CYS A 809 -19.43 7.72 7.36
C CYS A 809 -18.37 6.90 6.61
N GLY A 810 -18.81 5.82 5.97
CA GLY A 810 -17.96 4.98 5.13
C GLY A 810 -17.48 5.70 3.87
N VAL A 811 -16.40 5.18 3.26
CA VAL A 811 -15.87 5.69 1.98
C VAL A 811 -16.86 5.54 0.82
N ASP A 812 -17.81 4.63 0.95
CA ASP A 812 -18.94 4.44 0.04
C ASP A 812 -20.10 5.40 0.33
N THR A 813 -19.88 6.38 1.21
CA THR A 813 -20.84 7.37 1.71
C THR A 813 -21.99 6.78 2.51
N CYS A 814 -21.87 5.52 2.95
CA CYS A 814 -22.89 4.84 3.73
C CYS A 814 -22.57 4.91 5.23
N CYS A 815 -23.59 5.10 6.07
CA CYS A 815 -23.40 5.10 7.51
C CYS A 815 -23.29 3.67 8.03
N THR A 816 -22.21 3.37 8.76
CA THR A 816 -21.93 2.05 9.35
C THR A 816 -21.63 2.19 10.83
N ALA A 817 -21.93 1.16 11.62
CA ALA A 817 -21.42 1.07 12.99
C ALA A 817 -19.88 1.10 12.97
N ARG A 818 -19.27 1.59 14.06
CA ARG A 818 -17.83 1.62 14.22
C ARG A 818 -17.29 0.30 14.81
N PRO A 819 -16.06 -0.09 14.43
CA PRO A 819 -15.35 -1.22 15.03
C PRO A 819 -15.10 -1.03 16.52
N GLU A 820 -15.36 -2.07 17.32
CA GLU A 820 -15.12 -2.10 18.77
C GLU A 820 -13.90 -2.95 19.11
N ILE A 821 -13.10 -2.48 20.09
CA ILE A 821 -11.99 -3.26 20.63
C ILE A 821 -12.54 -4.33 21.58
N THR A 822 -12.34 -5.59 21.23
CA THR A 822 -12.77 -6.76 22.04
C THR A 822 -11.70 -7.22 23.02
N ALA A 823 -10.42 -6.97 22.74
CA ALA A 823 -9.30 -7.30 23.62
C ALA A 823 -8.07 -6.43 23.35
N THR A 824 -7.25 -6.20 24.38
CA THR A 824 -5.92 -5.58 24.26
C THR A 824 -4.86 -6.39 24.99
N ASN A 825 -3.61 -6.30 24.52
CA ASN A 825 -2.44 -6.86 25.20
C ASN A 825 -1.29 -5.84 25.15
N PRO A 826 -0.72 -5.36 26.27
CA PRO A 826 -1.17 -5.58 27.63
C PRO A 826 -2.62 -5.14 27.85
N PRO A 827 -3.30 -5.63 28.90
CA PRO A 827 -4.63 -5.17 29.24
C PRO A 827 -4.69 -3.66 29.42
N HIS A 828 -5.81 -3.03 29.04
CA HIS A 828 -6.03 -1.61 29.26
C HIS A 828 -5.79 -1.25 30.74
N LEU A 829 -5.03 -0.17 30.99
CA LEU A 829 -4.60 0.32 32.31
C LEU A 829 -3.57 -0.56 33.07
N ALA A 830 -2.89 -1.49 32.39
CA ALA A 830 -1.81 -2.25 33.01
C ALA A 830 -0.68 -1.32 33.52
N ASP A 831 -0.26 -1.50 34.77
CA ASP A 831 0.89 -0.83 35.34
C ASP A 831 2.20 -1.64 35.14
N LYS A 832 3.36 -0.97 35.23
CA LYS A 832 4.69 -1.61 35.16
C LYS A 832 4.98 -2.39 33.86
N VAL A 833 4.35 -2.01 32.75
CA VAL A 833 4.60 -2.56 31.42
C VAL A 833 6.04 -2.26 30.95
N CYS A 834 6.71 -3.25 30.35
CA CYS A 834 8.04 -3.07 29.77
C CYS A 834 8.06 -2.04 28.64
N ARG A 835 9.12 -1.25 28.53
CA ARG A 835 9.24 -0.14 27.54
C ARG A 835 9.20 -0.57 26.07
N ASN A 836 9.48 -1.83 25.77
CA ASN A 836 9.41 -2.44 24.44
C ASN A 836 8.33 -3.54 24.37
N ALA A 837 7.36 -3.55 25.30
CA ALA A 837 6.29 -4.54 25.26
C ALA A 837 5.50 -4.36 23.97
N VAL A 838 5.21 -5.48 23.31
CA VAL A 838 4.31 -5.52 22.15
C VAL A 838 2.93 -5.07 22.61
N ILE A 839 2.32 -4.11 21.90
CA ILE A 839 0.93 -3.73 22.10
C ILE A 839 0.09 -4.46 21.05
N GLN A 840 -1.06 -5.01 21.42
CA GLN A 840 -2.02 -5.61 20.50
C GLN A 840 -3.43 -5.09 20.82
N ALA A 841 -4.24 -4.93 19.78
CA ALA A 841 -5.67 -4.64 19.88
C ALA A 841 -6.44 -5.53 18.90
N THR A 842 -7.48 -6.18 19.40
CA THR A 842 -8.38 -7.04 18.63
C THR A 842 -9.69 -6.29 18.42
N PHE A 843 -10.15 -6.20 17.18
CA PHE A 843 -11.42 -5.58 16.81
C PHE A 843 -12.47 -6.65 16.48
N ASN A 844 -13.74 -6.35 16.78
CA ASN A 844 -14.90 -7.19 16.45
C ASN A 844 -15.22 -7.29 14.95
N GLU A 845 -14.52 -6.52 14.11
CA GLU A 845 -14.66 -6.54 12.65
C GLU A 845 -13.32 -6.28 11.93
N ALA A 846 -13.33 -6.42 10.60
CA ALA A 846 -12.16 -6.20 9.76
C ALA A 846 -11.84 -4.71 9.65
N MET A 847 -10.58 -4.34 9.92
CA MET A 847 -10.08 -2.97 9.82
C MET A 847 -9.10 -2.82 8.66
N SER A 848 -9.19 -1.70 7.94
CA SER A 848 -8.17 -1.31 6.96
C SER A 848 -6.87 -0.93 7.69
N ALA A 849 -5.73 -1.36 7.13
CA ALA A 849 -4.43 -1.00 7.66
C ALA A 849 -4.18 0.52 7.57
N ALA A 850 -4.62 1.16 6.48
CA ALA A 850 -4.52 2.62 6.29
C ALA A 850 -5.31 3.44 7.33
N SER A 851 -6.27 2.84 8.05
CA SER A 851 -6.96 3.51 9.16
C SER A 851 -6.03 3.84 10.34
N PHE A 852 -4.81 3.33 10.34
CA PHE A 852 -3.78 3.59 11.35
C PHE A 852 -2.68 4.56 10.91
N ASP A 853 -2.76 5.12 9.70
CA ASP A 853 -1.81 6.13 9.22
C ASP A 853 -1.91 7.40 10.07
N ASN A 854 -0.75 7.92 10.51
CA ASN A 854 -0.64 9.11 11.38
C ASN A 854 -1.30 9.00 12.78
N ASN A 855 -1.56 7.79 13.29
CA ASN A 855 -2.01 7.59 14.66
C ASN A 855 -0.84 7.50 15.64
N VAL A 856 -0.75 8.45 16.58
CA VAL A 856 0.27 8.45 17.63
C VAL A 856 -0.20 7.59 18.79
N LEU A 857 0.60 6.60 19.24
CA LEU A 857 0.49 6.04 20.59
C LEU A 857 1.82 5.39 21.06
N LEU A 858 2.53 6.08 21.97
CA LEU A 858 3.22 5.44 23.11
C LEU A 858 3.33 6.47 24.24
N LEU A 859 2.81 6.13 25.41
CA LEU A 859 2.70 7.02 26.56
C LEU A 859 3.27 6.32 27.81
N GLU A 860 4.49 6.66 28.23
CA GLU A 860 4.91 6.37 29.61
C GLU A 860 4.14 7.33 30.53
N GLU A 861 3.25 6.79 31.36
CA GLU A 861 2.47 7.56 32.34
C GLU A 861 3.28 7.75 33.64
N ARG A 862 3.48 9.00 34.08
CA ARG A 862 4.09 9.30 35.40
C ARG A 862 3.28 10.26 36.25
N ASN A 863 3.50 10.20 37.57
CA ASN A 863 2.95 11.15 38.54
C ASN A 863 3.36 12.59 38.20
N TYR A 864 2.36 13.45 38.02
CA TYR A 864 2.57 14.88 37.80
C TYR A 864 3.23 15.52 39.03
N GLY A 865 4.43 16.09 38.83
CA GLY A 865 5.21 16.72 39.90
C GLY A 865 6.73 16.63 39.76
N ASN A 866 7.26 15.66 38.99
CA ASN A 866 8.71 15.52 38.78
C ASN A 866 9.23 16.25 37.53
N GLY A 867 8.34 16.71 36.64
CA GLY A 867 8.60 17.69 35.58
C GLY A 867 9.61 17.34 34.48
N VAL A 868 10.28 16.18 34.52
CA VAL A 868 11.36 15.84 33.59
C VAL A 868 11.21 14.40 33.11
N CYS A 869 11.09 14.21 31.79
CA CYS A 869 11.17 12.90 31.17
C CYS A 869 12.59 12.30 31.32
N PRO A 870 12.75 10.98 31.50
CA PRO A 870 14.07 10.34 31.58
C PRO A 870 14.99 10.68 30.40
N ALA A 871 16.31 10.63 30.59
CA ALA A 871 17.28 10.83 29.53
C ALA A 871 17.01 9.86 28.35
N GLY A 872 16.96 10.39 27.12
CA GLY A 872 16.56 9.62 25.92
C GLY A 872 15.06 9.64 25.60
N SER A 873 14.24 10.32 26.42
CA SER A 873 12.82 10.57 26.15
C SER A 873 12.52 12.07 26.21
N PHE A 874 11.50 12.51 25.48
CA PHE A 874 11.04 13.89 25.39
C PHE A 874 9.58 13.99 25.85
N VAL A 875 9.20 15.14 26.41
CA VAL A 875 7.81 15.37 26.83
C VAL A 875 6.94 15.39 25.57
N ALA A 876 5.99 14.47 25.46
CA ALA A 876 4.91 14.59 24.49
C ALA A 876 4.06 15.79 24.95
N GLN A 877 3.99 16.87 24.17
CA GLN A 877 3.30 18.08 24.63
C GLN A 877 1.82 17.81 24.88
N ALA A 878 1.43 17.64 26.15
CA ALA A 878 0.03 17.57 26.58
C ALA A 878 -0.75 18.88 26.33
N ASN A 879 -0.05 19.97 25.95
CA ASN A 879 -0.67 21.25 25.68
C ASN A 879 -1.50 21.26 24.39
N SER A 880 -1.24 20.40 23.39
CA SER A 880 -2.13 20.32 22.22
C SER A 880 -3.49 19.71 22.56
N VAL A 881 -3.57 18.84 23.56
CA VAL A 881 -4.83 18.16 23.94
C VAL A 881 -5.67 19.04 24.87
N VAL A 882 -5.04 19.81 25.74
CA VAL A 882 -5.74 20.77 26.63
C VAL A 882 -6.12 22.05 25.87
N ASP A 883 -5.30 22.55 24.93
CA ASP A 883 -5.65 23.74 24.13
C ASP A 883 -6.82 23.48 23.16
N ILE A 884 -7.02 22.23 22.71
CA ILE A 884 -8.21 21.82 21.93
C ILE A 884 -9.49 21.87 22.77
N LEU A 885 -9.39 21.62 24.09
CA LEU A 885 -10.54 21.61 25.00
C LEU A 885 -10.86 23.00 25.59
N GLU A 886 -9.87 23.89 25.77
CA GLU A 886 -10.08 25.21 26.39
C GLU A 886 -10.37 26.37 25.40
N GLN A 887 -10.31 26.16 24.08
CA GLN A 887 -10.56 27.22 23.10
C GLN A 887 -12.02 27.70 22.98
N LYS A 888 -12.95 27.18 23.79
CA LYS A 888 -14.35 27.61 23.77
C LYS A 888 -14.63 29.00 24.35
N ASN A 889 -13.68 29.70 25.01
CA ASN A 889 -14.00 30.91 25.79
C ASN A 889 -13.05 32.13 25.73
N LYS A 890 -12.08 32.24 24.80
CA LYS A 890 -11.15 33.40 24.78
C LYS A 890 -11.50 34.44 23.71
N ASN A 891 -11.60 35.71 24.15
CA ASN A 891 -11.95 36.88 23.34
C ASN A 891 -10.90 37.24 22.27
N TRP A 892 -11.35 37.89 21.21
CA TRP A 892 -10.61 38.21 19.98
C TRP A 892 -9.30 39.00 20.14
N LEU A 893 -9.13 39.73 21.26
CA LEU A 893 -7.90 40.49 21.55
C LEU A 893 -6.74 39.62 22.06
N ALA A 894 -7.01 38.43 22.62
CA ALA A 894 -5.97 37.48 23.01
C ALA A 894 -5.38 36.72 21.80
N LYS A 895 -6.18 36.55 20.74
CA LYS A 895 -5.76 35.91 19.48
C LYS A 895 -4.68 36.71 18.72
N LEU A 896 -4.47 37.98 19.07
CA LEU A 896 -3.55 38.88 18.37
C LEU A 896 -2.13 38.88 18.96
N TRP A 897 -1.94 38.33 20.17
CA TRP A 897 -0.63 38.30 20.86
C TRP A 897 0.14 36.99 20.68
N ASP A 898 -0.53 35.87 20.36
CA ASP A 898 0.12 34.56 20.19
C ASP A 898 0.75 34.34 18.80
N ASN A 899 0.59 35.27 17.85
CA ASN A 899 1.21 35.22 16.52
C ASN A 899 2.71 35.58 16.50
N LEU A 900 3.39 35.69 17.65
CA LEU A 900 4.79 36.12 17.71
C LEU A 900 5.78 35.02 18.13
N PHE A 901 5.35 33.78 18.39
CA PHE A 901 6.28 32.69 18.73
C PHE A 901 5.80 31.31 18.25
N VAL A 902 5.76 31.12 16.94
CA VAL A 902 5.65 29.77 16.33
C VAL A 902 6.64 29.68 15.16
N LEU A 903 7.61 28.77 15.29
CA LEU A 903 8.42 28.22 14.19
C LEU A 903 8.03 26.73 14.10
N VAL A 904 7.17 26.38 13.12
CA VAL A 904 7.45 25.60 11.87
C VAL A 904 7.48 24.09 12.16
N THR A 905 6.70 23.17 11.55
CA THR A 905 5.90 23.04 10.29
C THR A 905 4.76 22.02 10.53
N GLY A 906 3.63 21.93 9.81
CA GLY A 906 3.11 22.57 8.61
C GLY A 906 1.58 22.38 8.55
N TRP A 907 0.87 23.36 7.97
CA TRP A 907 -0.59 23.43 7.91
C TRP A 907 -1.09 23.02 6.54
N GLY A 908 -2.26 22.36 6.46
CA GLY A 908 -2.97 22.29 5.19
C GLY A 908 -4.18 21.37 5.01
N GLU A 909 -4.88 20.85 6.03
CA GLU A 909 -6.17 20.16 5.79
C GLU A 909 -7.20 20.46 6.88
N ARG A 910 -8.49 20.41 6.53
CA ARG A 910 -9.64 20.66 7.42
C ARG A 910 -9.68 19.62 8.53
N TRP A 911 -9.69 20.06 9.79
CA TRP A 911 -9.70 19.17 10.95
C TRP A 911 -11.11 18.63 11.21
N ASN A 912 -11.42 17.46 10.65
CA ASN A 912 -12.48 16.61 11.21
C ASN A 912 -12.00 16.07 12.56
N THR A 913 -12.83 16.20 13.59
CA THR A 913 -12.52 15.80 14.96
C THR A 913 -12.30 14.30 15.04
N ARG A 914 -11.04 13.90 15.21
CA ARG A 914 -10.60 12.51 15.34
C ARG A 914 -11.10 11.91 16.67
N ALA A 915 -11.59 10.68 16.65
CA ALA A 915 -12.01 9.95 17.84
C ALA A 915 -10.77 9.48 18.63
N LEU A 916 -10.74 9.79 19.93
CA LEU A 916 -9.74 9.27 20.87
C LEU A 916 -10.33 8.08 21.64
N ALA A 917 -9.53 7.04 21.91
CA ALA A 917 -9.93 5.93 22.79
C ALA A 917 -10.18 6.36 24.26
N GLY A 918 -9.74 7.56 24.64
CA GLY A 918 -9.99 8.21 25.93
C GLY A 918 -9.34 9.59 25.99
N VAL A 919 -9.84 10.48 26.86
CA VAL A 919 -9.22 11.79 27.11
C VAL A 919 -8.02 11.58 28.05
N PRO A 920 -6.79 12.02 27.70
CA PRO A 920 -5.63 11.94 28.58
C PRO A 920 -5.88 12.59 29.93
N ASP A 921 -5.45 11.96 31.03
CA ASP A 921 -5.59 12.53 32.37
C ASP A 921 -4.67 13.76 32.49
N PRO A 922 -5.20 14.96 32.76
CA PRO A 922 -4.41 16.18 32.89
C PRO A 922 -3.42 16.13 34.07
N ASN A 923 -3.56 15.16 35.00
CA ASN A 923 -2.67 14.97 36.14
C ASN A 923 -1.54 13.96 35.86
N LYS A 924 -1.25 13.65 34.60
CA LYS A 924 -0.18 12.72 34.21
C LYS A 924 0.81 13.39 33.27
N LEU A 925 2.09 13.02 33.43
CA LEU A 925 3.14 13.39 32.47
C LEU A 925 3.27 12.28 31.43
N TYR A 926 3.29 12.66 30.16
CA TYR A 926 3.44 11.76 29.02
C TYR A 926 4.80 11.98 28.35
N CYS A 927 5.59 10.91 28.27
CA CYS A 927 6.92 10.93 27.64
C CYS A 927 6.94 10.07 26.37
N SER A 928 7.53 10.61 25.30
CA SER A 928 7.78 9.93 24.03
C SER A 928 9.27 9.63 23.85
N VAL A 929 9.58 8.60 23.06
CA VAL A 929 10.94 8.14 22.75
C VAL A 929 11.09 8.09 21.23
N ALA A 930 12.28 8.38 20.70
CA ALA A 930 12.55 8.18 19.29
C ALA A 930 12.70 6.68 19.00
N GLY A 931 11.92 6.15 18.05
CA GLY A 931 11.92 4.74 17.70
C GLY A 931 11.13 4.46 16.43
N THR A 932 11.28 3.26 15.90
CA THR A 932 10.42 2.77 14.81
C THR A 932 9.25 2.01 15.42
N VAL A 933 8.06 2.29 14.92
CA VAL A 933 6.86 1.49 15.19
C VAL A 933 6.67 0.62 13.97
N SER A 934 6.37 -0.66 14.16
CA SER A 934 5.86 -1.49 13.07
C SER A 934 4.51 -2.02 13.50
N VAL A 935 3.51 -1.87 12.63
CA VAL A 935 2.16 -2.35 12.89
C VAL A 935 1.92 -3.54 11.98
N GLU A 936 1.64 -4.71 12.55
CA GLU A 936 1.28 -5.89 11.80
C GLU A 936 -0.19 -6.20 12.04
N ASN A 937 -1.00 -6.22 11.00
CA ASN A 937 -2.30 -6.88 11.08
C ASN A 937 -2.05 -8.39 11.03
N LYS A 938 -2.14 -9.06 12.19
CA LYS A 938 -1.86 -10.49 12.35
C LYS A 938 -2.81 -11.37 11.56
N THR A 939 -3.98 -10.87 11.18
CA THR A 939 -4.98 -11.65 10.45
C THR A 939 -4.71 -11.72 8.95
N ASN A 940 -3.97 -10.75 8.38
CA ASN A 940 -3.61 -10.73 6.95
C ASN A 940 -2.12 -10.49 6.66
N SER A 941 -1.30 -10.43 7.70
CA SER A 941 0.15 -10.15 7.68
C SER A 941 0.53 -8.85 6.95
N ALA A 942 -0.40 -7.88 6.86
CA ALA A 942 -0.09 -6.54 6.36
C ALA A 942 0.77 -5.80 7.39
N ILE A 943 1.94 -5.31 6.96
CA ILE A 943 2.86 -4.54 7.80
C ILE A 943 2.78 -3.07 7.37
N LEU A 944 2.45 -2.20 8.32
CA LEU A 944 2.59 -0.74 8.22
C LEU A 944 3.88 -0.34 8.94
N SER A 945 4.60 0.62 8.36
CA SER A 945 5.81 1.21 8.94
C SER A 945 5.55 2.62 9.41
#